data_AF-A0A2V2VHD3-F1
#
_entry.id   AF-A0A2V2VHD3-F1
#
_cell.length_a   1.000
_cell.length_b   1.000
_cell.length_c   1.000
_cell.angle_alpha   90.00
_cell.angle_beta   90.00
_cell.angle_gamma   90.00
#
_symmetry.space_group_name_H-M   'P 1'
#
loop_
_entity.id
_entity.type
_entity.pdbx_description
1 polymer ?
#
loop_
_entity_poly.entity_id
_entity_poly.type
_entity_poly.pdbx_seq_one_letter_code
_entity_poly.pdbx_strand_id
1 'polypeptide(L)'
;MGAAMKQSMARSRRLRHPCISLTFALLCLFLVTVVYITAYTVGKFSMDARGREKLDLTDRIIHSMTRRFQECQAQKQLLKNGHTTARMALEIAQETKKKLEMELGLMRNRNTLMLQSVEECKKELELLKENGRGAVTLALQLDRLTKERQFYMDAIAVVNRSSGVGRRQTADVFAAIAKEFDEWEDAAKNKTELLTNCNNAMRRYSIVFDAGSTGSRLHVFRYNLTSTPHAGNFSLNGTRPSLASFLRLDDELFVENYEPLSRLANPNDAVASLSPLLEAAKAYIPESLHACVPIEMKATAGLRRIGREHAEAVLDVVRRLFARGPFWMQSELDSVRILEGWEEGPLAWLTVNYLLGALNGDKNTATILDLGGGSTQIVMHPSDPKAIEAYAEFSYALKVNGRSFVVYQHSYEGNGLHAAKEQLLQAVAANNTGANSKVQEANKIATGTDATPGASADVAVDAFPCFPKGYVHTETGISNTRDGGKVPSMEECSALFRRHVVRKHQPCGSNSCGFNGVFQPDISAVPMVPVYAFSFYYDRLKPYIKDEVIRVQDVLDIASQVCRSMKSVRELLEQNDTKKNKGSLKPEMECFELSYLFTLLRYGFGFPLEQKLHIAKKINGFETAWALGASLVSLEGQYA
;
A
#
# COMPACT_ATOMS: atom_id res chain seq x y z
N MET A 1 -73.68 63.27 -14.44
CA MET A 1 -73.54 62.86 -13.02
C MET A 1 -72.79 61.54 -12.99
N GLY A 2 -71.76 61.37 -12.13
CA GLY A 2 -71.04 60.10 -11.95
C GLY A 2 -69.50 60.22 -11.88
N ALA A 3 -68.85 59.25 -11.21
CA ALA A 3 -67.39 59.06 -11.02
C ALA A 3 -66.62 60.13 -10.17
N ALA A 4 -65.55 59.83 -9.41
CA ALA A 4 -65.05 58.55 -8.85
C ALA A 4 -64.08 58.74 -7.64
N MET A 5 -63.84 57.62 -6.94
CA MET A 5 -63.12 57.26 -5.68
C MET A 5 -61.58 57.50 -5.61
N LYS A 6 -60.80 57.33 -4.50
CA LYS A 6 -60.84 57.72 -3.04
C LYS A 6 -59.59 57.17 -2.26
N GLN A 7 -59.00 57.88 -1.27
CA GLN A 7 -57.99 57.32 -0.29
C GLN A 7 -57.74 58.21 0.96
N SER A 8 -57.24 57.65 2.11
CA SER A 8 -56.36 58.25 3.19
C SER A 8 -56.49 57.55 4.59
N MET A 9 -55.80 58.03 5.65
CA MET A 9 -55.15 57.22 6.73
C MET A 9 -55.64 57.27 8.23
N ALA A 10 -55.11 56.29 8.97
CA ALA A 10 -55.11 55.86 10.39
C ALA A 10 -54.80 56.83 11.58
N ARG A 11 -54.76 56.28 12.82
CA ARG A 11 -54.53 56.94 14.14
C ARG A 11 -53.86 56.00 15.19
N SER A 12 -53.41 56.51 16.35
CA SER A 12 -52.86 55.76 17.53
C SER A 12 -53.18 56.51 18.87
N ARG A 13 -52.74 56.23 20.12
CA ARG A 13 -51.68 55.37 20.77
C ARG A 13 -51.96 55.23 22.30
N ARG A 14 -51.41 54.25 23.06
CA ARG A 14 -51.34 54.23 24.57
C ARG A 14 -50.18 53.37 25.13
N LEU A 15 -49.88 53.48 26.44
CA LEU A 15 -48.71 52.88 27.14
C LEU A 15 -49.07 52.06 28.41
N ARG A 16 -48.21 51.06 28.75
CA ARG A 16 -47.73 50.72 30.12
C ARG A 16 -46.51 49.75 30.05
N HIS A 17 -45.78 49.62 31.16
CA HIS A 17 -44.54 48.84 31.39
C HIS A 17 -44.66 48.13 32.77
N PRO A 18 -43.70 47.30 33.23
CA PRO A 18 -42.86 46.31 32.52
C PRO A 18 -42.76 44.95 33.25
N CYS A 19 -42.26 43.90 32.59
CA CYS A 19 -41.35 42.90 33.18
C CYS A 19 -40.70 42.06 32.08
N ILE A 20 -39.61 41.34 32.39
CA ILE A 20 -38.86 40.50 31.44
C ILE A 20 -39.66 39.19 31.21
N SER A 21 -40.73 39.29 30.41
CA SER A 21 -41.68 38.20 30.19
C SER A 21 -42.00 38.04 28.71
N LEU A 22 -41.78 36.83 28.19
CA LEU A 22 -42.01 36.38 26.82
C LEU A 22 -41.29 37.19 25.72
N THR A 23 -41.47 38.50 25.63
CA THR A 23 -40.90 39.41 24.62
C THR A 23 -39.39 39.28 24.41
N PHE A 24 -38.55 39.25 25.45
CA PHE A 24 -37.10 39.10 25.27
C PHE A 24 -36.71 37.67 24.86
N ALA A 25 -37.35 36.65 25.45
CA ALA A 25 -37.16 35.26 25.04
C ALA A 25 -37.62 35.03 23.59
N LEU A 26 -38.72 35.67 23.17
CA LEU A 26 -39.20 35.74 21.79
C LEU A 26 -38.31 36.60 20.91
N LEU A 27 -37.60 37.61 21.43
CA LEU A 27 -36.63 38.38 20.65
C LEU A 27 -35.38 37.54 20.38
N CYS A 28 -34.91 36.78 21.37
CA CYS A 28 -33.84 35.79 21.19
C CYS A 28 -34.30 34.63 20.30
N LEU A 29 -35.53 34.12 20.47
CA LEU A 29 -36.07 33.07 19.60
C LEU A 29 -36.29 33.59 18.18
N PHE A 30 -36.75 34.83 18.00
CA PHE A 30 -36.90 35.49 16.71
C PHE A 30 -35.54 35.81 16.09
N LEU A 31 -34.53 36.20 16.87
CA LEU A 31 -33.16 36.39 16.35
C LEU A 31 -32.50 35.06 15.99
N VAL A 32 -32.66 34.01 16.78
CA VAL A 32 -32.16 32.66 16.44
C VAL A 32 -32.96 32.05 15.30
N THR A 33 -34.27 32.32 15.20
CA THR A 33 -35.13 31.84 14.11
C THR A 33 -34.97 32.68 12.85
N VAL A 34 -34.62 33.97 12.93
CA VAL A 34 -34.21 34.80 11.80
C VAL A 34 -32.80 34.44 11.38
N VAL A 35 -31.83 34.27 12.28
CA VAL A 35 -30.48 33.77 11.91
C VAL A 35 -30.56 32.35 11.35
N TYR A 36 -31.42 31.48 11.88
CA TYR A 36 -31.64 30.14 11.32
C TYR A 36 -32.43 30.21 10.00
N ILE A 37 -33.48 31.01 9.85
CA ILE A 37 -34.18 31.18 8.58
C ILE A 37 -33.29 31.89 7.55
N THR A 38 -32.41 32.80 7.94
CA THR A 38 -31.45 33.47 7.06
C THR A 38 -30.28 32.55 6.74
N ALA A 39 -29.77 31.74 7.65
CA ALA A 39 -28.75 30.71 7.34
C ALA A 39 -29.34 29.51 6.55
N TYR A 40 -30.60 29.16 6.79
CA TYR A 40 -31.34 28.14 6.04
C TYR A 40 -31.81 28.66 4.69
N THR A 41 -32.21 29.93 4.55
CA THR A 41 -32.48 30.52 3.22
C THR A 41 -31.20 30.82 2.48
N VAL A 42 -30.18 31.45 3.07
CA VAL A 42 -28.87 31.56 2.44
C VAL A 42 -28.33 30.18 2.08
N GLY A 43 -28.42 29.15 2.94
CA GLY A 43 -28.03 27.78 2.59
C GLY A 43 -28.87 27.12 1.47
N LYS A 44 -30.18 27.40 1.42
CA LYS A 44 -31.14 26.80 0.46
C LYS A 44 -31.30 27.61 -0.85
N PHE A 45 -30.81 28.85 -0.87
CA PHE A 45 -30.59 29.68 -2.07
C PHE A 45 -29.13 29.61 -2.55
N SER A 46 -28.16 29.30 -1.69
CA SER A 46 -26.76 28.98 -2.06
C SER A 46 -26.65 27.63 -2.78
N MET A 47 -27.61 26.72 -2.57
CA MET A 47 -27.96 25.76 -3.62
C MET A 47 -28.73 26.45 -4.75
N ASP A 48 -28.00 27.19 -5.59
CA ASP A 48 -28.54 27.91 -6.75
C ASP A 48 -29.41 26.99 -7.63
N ALA A 49 -30.37 27.58 -8.35
CA ALA A 49 -31.23 26.87 -9.30
C ALA A 49 -30.41 26.04 -10.29
N ARG A 50 -29.28 26.58 -10.77
CA ARG A 50 -28.34 25.88 -11.66
C ARG A 50 -27.57 24.76 -10.98
N GLY A 51 -27.34 24.81 -9.67
CA GLY A 51 -26.80 23.68 -8.92
C GLY A 51 -27.73 22.46 -8.98
N ARG A 52 -29.04 22.70 -8.83
CA ARG A 52 -30.07 21.67 -9.02
C ARG A 52 -30.21 21.25 -10.49
N GLU A 53 -30.27 22.17 -11.43
CA GLU A 53 -30.37 21.88 -12.87
C GLU A 53 -29.17 21.07 -13.39
N LYS A 54 -27.96 21.34 -12.87
CA LYS A 54 -26.72 20.62 -13.20
C LYS A 54 -26.67 19.23 -12.58
N LEU A 55 -27.19 19.05 -11.36
CA LEU A 55 -27.38 17.73 -10.75
C LEU A 55 -28.43 16.92 -11.51
N ASP A 56 -29.58 17.52 -11.83
CA ASP A 56 -30.70 16.94 -12.59
C ASP A 56 -30.33 16.59 -14.05
N LEU A 57 -29.51 17.43 -14.72
CA LEU A 57 -28.92 17.10 -16.03
C LEU A 57 -27.85 16.00 -15.92
N THR A 58 -27.07 15.96 -14.83
CA THR A 58 -26.09 14.89 -14.60
C THR A 58 -26.79 13.57 -14.30
N ASP A 59 -27.86 13.58 -13.51
CA ASP A 59 -28.69 12.42 -13.21
C ASP A 59 -29.41 11.90 -14.45
N ARG A 60 -29.95 12.78 -15.31
CA ARG A 60 -30.44 12.40 -16.66
C ARG A 60 -29.36 11.72 -17.51
N ILE A 61 -28.12 12.22 -17.49
CA ILE A 61 -27.01 11.62 -18.24
C ILE A 61 -26.64 10.25 -17.64
N ILE A 62 -26.58 10.11 -16.33
CA ILE A 62 -26.32 8.83 -15.65
C ILE A 62 -27.44 7.82 -15.95
N HIS A 63 -28.71 8.21 -15.81
CA HIS A 63 -29.85 7.36 -16.17
C HIS A 63 -29.87 6.98 -17.67
N SER A 64 -29.49 7.89 -18.57
CA SER A 64 -29.37 7.59 -20.01
C SER A 64 -28.27 6.54 -20.26
N MET A 65 -27.08 6.74 -19.69
CA MET A 65 -25.97 5.78 -19.82
C MET A 65 -26.29 4.41 -19.18
N THR A 66 -26.92 4.39 -18.01
CA THR A 66 -27.33 3.15 -17.34
C THR A 66 -28.41 2.40 -18.13
N ARG A 67 -29.41 3.10 -18.67
CA ARG A 67 -30.38 2.50 -19.60
C ARG A 67 -29.71 2.00 -20.87
N ARG A 68 -28.78 2.76 -21.48
CA ARG A 68 -28.00 2.31 -22.64
C ARG A 68 -27.16 1.07 -22.34
N PHE A 69 -26.58 0.94 -21.14
CA PHE A 69 -25.84 -0.26 -20.73
C PHE A 69 -26.76 -1.49 -20.66
N GLN A 70 -27.96 -1.33 -20.10
CA GLN A 70 -28.99 -2.38 -20.05
C GLN A 70 -29.52 -2.74 -21.45
N GLU A 71 -29.86 -1.76 -22.29
CA GLU A 71 -30.25 -1.95 -23.70
C GLU A 71 -29.15 -2.68 -24.49
N CYS A 72 -27.88 -2.31 -24.27
CA CYS A 72 -26.73 -2.96 -24.92
C CYS A 72 -26.54 -4.41 -24.47
N GLN A 73 -26.71 -4.74 -23.18
CA GLN A 73 -26.67 -6.13 -22.72
C GLN A 73 -27.83 -6.96 -23.28
N ALA A 74 -29.06 -6.40 -23.35
CA ALA A 74 -30.19 -7.07 -23.96
C ALA A 74 -29.96 -7.36 -25.46
N GLN A 75 -29.48 -6.37 -26.23
CA GLN A 75 -29.12 -6.54 -27.64
C GLN A 75 -27.99 -7.55 -27.84
N LYS A 76 -26.98 -7.57 -26.95
CA LYS A 76 -25.89 -8.55 -26.96
C LYS A 76 -26.39 -9.99 -26.77
N GLN A 77 -27.45 -10.20 -25.99
CA GLN A 77 -28.08 -11.53 -25.85
C GLN A 77 -28.97 -11.88 -27.05
N LEU A 78 -29.71 -10.94 -27.63
CA LEU A 78 -30.48 -11.17 -28.86
C LEU A 78 -29.57 -11.57 -30.05
N LEU A 79 -28.40 -10.93 -30.17
CA LEU A 79 -27.36 -11.27 -31.14
C LEU A 79 -26.75 -12.66 -30.88
N LYS A 80 -26.45 -13.00 -29.61
CA LYS A 80 -25.97 -14.34 -29.22
C LYS A 80 -26.97 -15.46 -29.53
N ASN A 81 -28.26 -15.17 -29.45
CA ASN A 81 -29.33 -16.14 -29.66
C ASN A 81 -29.78 -16.24 -31.14
N GLY A 82 -29.07 -15.61 -32.08
CA GLY A 82 -29.24 -15.82 -33.53
C GLY A 82 -30.53 -15.25 -34.16
N HIS A 83 -31.33 -14.48 -33.41
CA HIS A 83 -32.69 -14.09 -33.83
C HIS A 83 -32.80 -12.83 -34.72
N THR A 84 -31.69 -12.17 -35.07
CA THR A 84 -31.70 -10.89 -35.82
C THR A 84 -31.13 -11.01 -37.23
N THR A 85 -31.89 -10.52 -38.22
CA THR A 85 -31.44 -10.42 -39.62
C THR A 85 -30.55 -9.19 -39.86
N ALA A 86 -29.79 -9.20 -40.96
CA ALA A 86 -28.91 -8.08 -41.33
C ALA A 86 -29.66 -6.73 -41.50
N ARG A 87 -30.94 -6.75 -41.90
CA ARG A 87 -31.76 -5.53 -42.00
C ARG A 87 -32.07 -4.94 -40.62
N MET A 88 -32.43 -5.80 -39.65
CA MET A 88 -32.64 -5.38 -38.27
C MET A 88 -31.36 -4.85 -37.62
N ALA A 89 -30.20 -5.46 -37.92
CA ALA A 89 -28.90 -4.96 -37.46
C ALA A 89 -28.59 -3.54 -37.98
N LEU A 90 -28.94 -3.24 -39.24
CA LEU A 90 -28.80 -1.91 -39.82
C LEU A 90 -29.76 -0.88 -39.20
N GLU A 91 -31.03 -1.26 -39.00
CA GLU A 91 -32.03 -0.43 -38.32
C GLU A 91 -31.61 -0.10 -36.88
N ILE A 92 -31.10 -1.09 -36.13
CA ILE A 92 -30.53 -0.91 -34.79
C ILE A 92 -29.31 0.03 -34.82
N ALA A 93 -28.42 -0.09 -35.80
CA ALA A 93 -27.26 0.79 -35.92
C ALA A 93 -27.64 2.26 -36.22
N GLN A 94 -28.66 2.47 -37.06
CA GLN A 94 -29.16 3.81 -37.38
C GLN A 94 -29.83 4.49 -36.18
N GLU A 95 -30.68 3.77 -35.44
CA GLU A 95 -31.30 4.30 -34.21
C GLU A 95 -30.24 4.54 -33.11
N THR A 96 -29.23 3.66 -32.99
CA THR A 96 -28.10 3.85 -32.08
C THR A 96 -27.32 5.14 -32.40
N LYS A 97 -27.08 5.42 -33.69
CA LYS A 97 -26.44 6.68 -34.13
C LYS A 97 -27.28 7.90 -33.73
N LYS A 98 -28.60 7.86 -33.98
CA LYS A 98 -29.51 8.97 -33.65
C LYS A 98 -29.58 9.26 -32.15
N LYS A 99 -29.59 8.21 -31.31
CA LYS A 99 -29.46 8.33 -29.85
C LYS A 99 -28.12 8.94 -29.42
N LEU A 100 -27.00 8.56 -30.05
CA LEU A 100 -25.68 9.14 -29.79
C LEU A 100 -25.60 10.63 -30.17
N GLU A 101 -26.22 11.04 -31.27
CA GLU A 101 -26.29 12.45 -31.68
C GLU A 101 -27.09 13.31 -30.67
N MET A 102 -28.17 12.75 -30.10
CA MET A 102 -28.92 13.38 -29.02
C MET A 102 -28.09 13.49 -27.72
N GLU A 103 -27.37 12.44 -27.32
CA GLU A 103 -26.48 12.50 -26.16
C GLU A 103 -25.30 13.47 -26.37
N LEU A 104 -24.79 13.60 -27.60
CA LEU A 104 -23.80 14.63 -27.94
C LEU A 104 -24.39 16.05 -27.79
N GLY A 105 -25.68 16.23 -28.08
CA GLY A 105 -26.43 17.45 -27.78
C GLY A 105 -26.55 17.72 -26.27
N LEU A 106 -26.88 16.70 -25.47
CA LEU A 106 -26.94 16.82 -24.00
C LEU A 106 -25.56 17.11 -23.38
N MET A 107 -24.50 16.47 -23.88
CA MET A 107 -23.11 16.75 -23.50
C MET A 107 -22.71 18.18 -23.87
N ARG A 108 -23.08 18.67 -25.06
CA ARG A 108 -22.88 20.07 -25.48
C ARG A 108 -23.63 21.03 -24.55
N ASN A 109 -24.90 20.78 -24.25
CA ASN A 109 -25.66 21.62 -23.32
C ASN A 109 -25.09 21.59 -21.89
N ARG A 110 -24.62 20.43 -21.40
CA ARG A 110 -23.87 20.35 -20.14
C ARG A 110 -22.58 21.16 -20.20
N ASN A 111 -21.88 21.16 -21.34
CA ASN A 111 -20.67 21.97 -21.52
C ASN A 111 -21.01 23.47 -21.64
N THR A 112 -22.13 23.87 -22.25
CA THR A 112 -22.62 25.26 -22.26
C THR A 112 -23.01 25.74 -20.86
N LEU A 113 -23.73 24.90 -20.09
CA LEU A 113 -24.06 25.16 -18.68
C LEU A 113 -22.80 25.14 -17.79
N MET A 114 -21.79 24.34 -18.11
CA MET A 114 -20.47 24.40 -17.48
C MET A 114 -19.71 25.66 -17.88
N LEU A 115 -19.82 26.14 -19.11
CA LEU A 115 -19.22 27.41 -19.55
C LEU A 115 -19.91 28.61 -18.89
N GLN A 116 -21.23 28.57 -18.70
CA GLN A 116 -21.95 29.56 -17.88
C GLN A 116 -21.59 29.43 -16.40
N SER A 117 -21.49 28.20 -15.86
CA SER A 117 -20.94 27.96 -14.50
C SER A 117 -19.51 28.49 -14.37
N VAL A 118 -18.71 28.43 -15.44
CA VAL A 118 -17.34 28.94 -15.48
C VAL A 118 -17.34 30.46 -15.62
N GLU A 119 -18.27 31.08 -16.35
CA GLU A 119 -18.38 32.54 -16.44
C GLU A 119 -18.97 33.17 -15.16
N GLU A 120 -19.69 32.41 -14.34
CA GLU A 120 -20.10 32.80 -12.98
C GLU A 120 -19.08 32.46 -11.90
N CYS A 121 -18.46 31.28 -11.96
CA CYS A 121 -17.24 31.00 -11.19
C CYS A 121 -16.12 32.00 -11.56
N LYS A 122 -16.13 32.56 -12.77
CA LYS A 122 -15.27 33.68 -13.19
C LYS A 122 -15.67 34.99 -12.53
N LYS A 123 -16.95 35.28 -12.26
CA LYS A 123 -17.35 36.40 -11.38
C LYS A 123 -16.98 36.16 -9.90
N GLU A 124 -17.01 34.92 -9.44
CA GLU A 124 -16.48 34.53 -8.12
C GLU A 124 -14.95 34.48 -8.09
N LEU A 125 -14.30 34.43 -9.26
CA LEU A 125 -12.84 34.57 -9.45
C LEU A 125 -12.43 36.02 -9.70
N GLU A 126 -13.27 36.91 -10.24
CA GLU A 126 -13.04 38.37 -10.12
C GLU A 126 -13.13 38.84 -8.65
N LEU A 127 -13.51 37.93 -7.73
CA LEU A 127 -13.42 38.05 -6.27
C LEU A 127 -12.22 37.29 -5.63
N LEU A 128 -11.45 36.50 -6.39
CA LEU A 128 -10.41 35.59 -5.86
C LEU A 128 -9.11 35.52 -6.70
N LYS A 129 -9.02 36.25 -7.82
CA LYS A 129 -8.12 35.89 -8.93
C LYS A 129 -7.88 37.05 -9.92
N GLU A 130 -7.21 38.13 -9.50
CA GLU A 130 -6.65 39.08 -10.46
C GLU A 130 -5.56 38.43 -11.35
N ASN A 131 -4.98 37.29 -10.93
CA ASN A 131 -4.45 36.09 -11.64
C ASN A 131 -3.08 35.55 -11.14
N GLY A 132 -2.48 34.59 -11.86
CA GLY A 132 -1.18 34.00 -11.52
C GLY A 132 -0.73 32.80 -12.39
N ARG A 133 0.57 32.44 -12.27
CA ARG A 133 1.32 31.32 -12.91
C ARG A 133 1.64 31.48 -14.42
N GLY A 134 2.86 31.22 -14.92
CA GLY A 134 4.09 30.72 -14.28
C GLY A 134 5.16 30.28 -15.32
N ALA A 135 6.05 29.33 -14.96
CA ALA A 135 7.05 28.64 -15.79
C ALA A 135 7.43 27.27 -15.12
N VAL A 136 8.19 26.29 -15.66
CA VAL A 136 8.82 26.03 -16.98
C VAL A 136 8.32 24.72 -17.63
N THR A 137 7.66 23.79 -16.92
CA THR A 137 6.65 22.90 -17.56
C THR A 137 5.62 23.74 -18.32
N LEU A 138 5.34 24.89 -17.73
CA LEU A 138 4.72 26.06 -18.32
C LEU A 138 5.72 26.85 -19.21
N ALA A 139 6.44 26.14 -20.07
CA ALA A 139 7.17 26.60 -21.26
C ALA A 139 6.78 25.73 -22.47
N LEU A 140 6.53 24.44 -22.26
CA LEU A 140 5.70 23.62 -23.17
C LEU A 140 4.23 24.02 -23.06
N GLN A 141 3.71 24.30 -21.86
CA GLN A 141 2.44 25.01 -21.77
C GLN A 141 2.57 26.49 -22.16
N LEU A 142 3.74 27.15 -22.08
CA LEU A 142 3.85 28.51 -22.64
C LEU A 142 3.84 28.50 -24.17
N ASP A 143 4.40 27.52 -24.86
CA ASP A 143 4.27 27.41 -26.32
C ASP A 143 2.81 27.16 -26.72
N ARG A 144 2.12 26.26 -26.01
CA ARG A 144 0.68 26.02 -26.17
C ARG A 144 -0.15 27.28 -25.87
N LEU A 145 0.10 27.93 -24.74
CA LEU A 145 -0.50 29.19 -24.33
C LEU A 145 0.00 30.39 -25.16
N THR A 146 1.08 30.29 -25.93
CA THR A 146 1.56 31.33 -26.86
C THR A 146 0.88 31.17 -28.20
N LYS A 147 0.55 29.95 -28.62
CA LYS A 147 -0.35 29.67 -29.75
C LYS A 147 -1.79 30.06 -29.41
N GLU A 148 -2.27 29.74 -28.21
CA GLU A 148 -3.59 30.21 -27.72
C GLU A 148 -3.58 31.73 -27.46
N ARG A 149 -2.51 32.31 -26.91
CA ARG A 149 -2.34 33.78 -26.80
C ARG A 149 -2.27 34.43 -28.17
N GLN A 150 -1.62 33.85 -29.18
CA GLN A 150 -1.62 34.44 -30.52
C GLN A 150 -3.04 34.42 -31.09
N PHE A 151 -3.75 33.29 -30.99
CA PHE A 151 -5.17 33.18 -31.35
C PHE A 151 -6.06 34.20 -30.61
N TYR A 152 -5.85 34.39 -29.30
CA TYR A 152 -6.55 35.42 -28.51
C TYR A 152 -6.09 36.85 -28.81
N MET A 153 -4.81 37.09 -29.14
CA MET A 153 -4.27 38.42 -29.48
C MET A 153 -4.69 38.84 -30.89
N ASP A 154 -4.82 37.91 -31.83
CA ASP A 154 -5.41 38.12 -33.15
C ASP A 154 -6.91 38.46 -33.00
N ALA A 155 -7.63 37.73 -32.14
CA ALA A 155 -9.02 38.05 -31.78
C ALA A 155 -9.14 39.40 -31.05
N ILE A 156 -8.22 39.75 -30.16
CA ILE A 156 -8.18 41.04 -29.46
C ILE A 156 -7.75 42.17 -30.41
N ALA A 157 -6.92 41.93 -31.42
CA ALA A 157 -6.59 42.91 -32.46
C ALA A 157 -7.80 43.24 -33.35
N VAL A 158 -8.76 42.32 -33.48
CA VAL A 158 -10.08 42.61 -34.07
C VAL A 158 -10.91 43.52 -33.14
N VAL A 159 -10.90 43.28 -31.82
CA VAL A 159 -11.60 44.10 -30.81
C VAL A 159 -10.97 45.49 -30.63
N ASN A 160 -9.64 45.63 -30.76
CA ASN A 160 -8.90 46.88 -30.53
C ASN A 160 -9.18 47.97 -31.57
N ARG A 161 -10.11 47.73 -32.52
CA ARG A 161 -10.62 48.72 -33.47
C ARG A 161 -11.64 49.68 -32.85
N SER A 162 -12.16 49.44 -31.63
CA SER A 162 -13.19 50.29 -31.02
C SER A 162 -12.80 50.98 -29.69
N SER A 163 -12.34 52.23 -29.84
CA SER A 163 -12.48 53.36 -28.89
C SER A 163 -11.51 53.50 -27.69
N GLY A 164 -11.38 54.74 -27.23
CA GLY A 164 -10.32 55.18 -26.30
C GLY A 164 -10.50 54.86 -24.82
N VAL A 165 -11.67 54.37 -24.39
CA VAL A 165 -11.92 53.99 -22.98
C VAL A 165 -10.97 52.85 -22.57
N GLY A 166 -10.78 51.89 -23.49
CA GLY A 166 -9.87 50.76 -23.29
C GLY A 166 -8.41 51.16 -23.00
N ARG A 167 -7.96 52.36 -23.36
CA ARG A 167 -6.57 52.83 -23.08
C ARG A 167 -6.31 53.23 -21.64
N ARG A 168 -7.35 53.59 -20.86
CA ARG A 168 -7.18 53.86 -19.42
C ARG A 168 -7.35 52.58 -18.63
N GLN A 169 -8.40 51.82 -18.92
CA GLN A 169 -8.62 50.51 -18.29
C GLN A 169 -7.44 49.55 -18.51
N THR A 170 -6.77 49.55 -19.68
CA THR A 170 -5.53 48.77 -19.82
C THR A 170 -4.37 49.28 -18.96
N ALA A 171 -4.22 50.59 -18.74
CA ALA A 171 -3.14 51.12 -17.91
C ALA A 171 -3.31 50.72 -16.43
N ASP A 172 -4.54 50.81 -15.91
CA ASP A 172 -4.86 50.39 -14.54
C ASP A 172 -4.72 48.86 -14.38
N VAL A 173 -5.19 48.08 -15.37
CA VAL A 173 -4.97 46.62 -15.45
C VAL A 173 -3.48 46.27 -15.56
N PHE A 174 -2.66 47.02 -16.30
CA PHE A 174 -1.22 46.81 -16.36
C PHE A 174 -0.54 47.01 -15.00
N ALA A 175 -1.01 47.97 -14.18
CA ALA A 175 -0.47 48.21 -12.85
C ALA A 175 -0.88 47.12 -11.84
N ALA A 176 -2.13 46.65 -11.90
CA ALA A 176 -2.58 45.50 -11.10
C ALA A 176 -1.80 44.22 -11.46
N ILE A 177 -1.72 43.91 -12.76
CA ILE A 177 -0.93 42.78 -13.29
C ILE A 177 0.53 42.88 -12.84
N ALA A 178 1.16 44.05 -12.87
CA ALA A 178 2.56 44.21 -12.45
C ALA A 178 2.77 43.86 -10.96
N LYS A 179 1.94 44.38 -10.06
CA LYS A 179 2.04 44.08 -8.62
C LYS A 179 1.77 42.61 -8.31
N GLU A 180 0.80 42.01 -8.97
CA GLU A 180 0.51 40.59 -8.79
C GLU A 180 1.60 39.71 -9.44
N PHE A 181 2.28 40.19 -10.48
CA PHE A 181 3.53 39.61 -11.00
C PHE A 181 4.66 39.68 -9.97
N ASP A 182 4.81 40.77 -9.20
CA ASP A 182 5.81 40.87 -8.11
C ASP A 182 5.50 39.89 -6.96
N GLU A 183 4.24 39.78 -6.53
CA GLU A 183 3.82 38.78 -5.53
C GLU A 183 3.95 37.34 -6.09
N TRP A 184 3.74 37.16 -7.39
CA TRP A 184 4.08 35.93 -8.10
C TRP A 184 5.58 35.69 -8.15
N GLU A 185 6.39 36.73 -8.31
CA GLU A 185 7.84 36.64 -8.33
C GLU A 185 8.37 36.31 -6.94
N ASP A 186 7.77 36.80 -5.85
CA ASP A 186 8.19 36.50 -4.47
C ASP A 186 7.74 35.09 -4.02
N ALA A 187 6.51 34.69 -4.34
CA ALA A 187 6.07 33.30 -4.12
C ALA A 187 6.86 32.31 -5.02
N ALA A 188 7.22 32.72 -6.24
CA ALA A 188 8.11 31.97 -7.10
C ALA A 188 9.57 32.01 -6.62
N LYS A 189 10.09 33.11 -6.06
CA LYS A 189 11.44 33.20 -5.46
C LYS A 189 11.53 32.23 -4.30
N ASN A 190 10.59 32.26 -3.36
CA ASN A 190 10.59 31.39 -2.19
C ASN A 190 10.43 29.90 -2.59
N LYS A 191 9.53 29.58 -3.54
CA LYS A 191 9.45 28.21 -4.09
C LYS A 191 10.66 27.82 -4.95
N THR A 192 11.30 28.78 -5.62
CA THR A 192 12.53 28.56 -6.40
C THR A 192 13.72 28.39 -5.47
N GLU A 193 13.79 29.07 -4.33
CA GLU A 193 14.78 28.87 -3.29
C GLU A 193 14.61 27.47 -2.68
N LEU A 194 13.39 27.06 -2.33
CA LEU A 194 13.11 25.69 -1.87
C LEU A 194 13.45 24.64 -2.95
N LEU A 195 13.06 24.85 -4.21
CA LEU A 195 13.44 23.97 -5.32
C LEU A 195 14.94 23.99 -5.63
N THR A 196 15.62 25.12 -5.43
CA THR A 196 17.07 25.28 -5.61
C THR A 196 17.82 24.57 -4.49
N ASN A 197 17.36 24.70 -3.24
CA ASN A 197 17.86 23.94 -2.10
C ASN A 197 17.67 22.44 -2.34
N CYS A 198 16.47 22.01 -2.77
CA CYS A 198 16.18 20.62 -3.14
C CYS A 198 16.98 20.12 -4.36
N ASN A 199 17.29 20.95 -5.35
CA ASN A 199 18.07 20.53 -6.53
C ASN A 199 19.58 20.52 -6.26
N ASN A 200 20.10 21.53 -5.55
CA ASN A 200 21.49 21.64 -5.15
C ASN A 200 21.85 20.75 -3.96
N ALA A 201 20.87 20.13 -3.30
CA ALA A 201 21.09 19.18 -2.22
C ALA A 201 21.93 17.98 -2.69
N MET A 202 23.21 17.99 -2.32
CA MET A 202 24.10 16.84 -2.46
C MET A 202 23.69 15.66 -1.56
N ARG A 203 22.84 15.91 -0.55
CA ARG A 203 22.20 14.89 0.27
C ARG A 203 20.76 14.65 -0.18
N ARG A 204 20.42 13.40 -0.47
CA ARG A 204 19.05 12.94 -0.71
C ARG A 204 18.56 12.19 0.52
N TYR A 205 17.26 12.24 0.76
CA TYR A 205 16.59 11.46 1.81
C TYR A 205 15.39 10.75 1.21
N SER A 206 14.93 9.69 1.84
CA SER A 206 13.69 8.97 1.49
C SER A 206 13.15 8.28 2.74
N ILE A 207 11.83 8.34 2.94
CA ILE A 207 11.14 7.79 4.11
C ILE A 207 10.27 6.61 3.66
N VAL A 208 10.56 5.43 4.20
CA VAL A 208 9.80 4.20 3.91
C VAL A 208 9.31 3.61 5.23
N PHE A 209 7.99 3.43 5.33
CA PHE A 209 7.35 2.72 6.44
C PHE A 209 7.05 1.27 6.02
N ASP A 210 7.62 0.29 6.73
CA ASP A 210 7.23 -1.13 6.66
C ASP A 210 6.14 -1.43 7.70
N ALA A 211 4.90 -1.59 7.25
CA ALA A 211 3.79 -2.02 8.10
C ALA A 211 3.69 -3.55 8.12
N GLY A 212 4.60 -4.16 8.88
CA GLY A 212 4.76 -5.60 9.01
C GLY A 212 3.76 -6.28 9.96
N SER A 213 3.65 -7.61 9.86
CA SER A 213 2.74 -8.43 10.69
C SER A 213 3.04 -8.47 12.20
N THR A 214 4.20 -7.96 12.63
CA THR A 214 4.67 -7.95 14.02
C THR A 214 4.79 -6.55 14.63
N GLY A 215 4.70 -5.49 13.81
CA GLY A 215 5.03 -4.13 14.19
C GLY A 215 5.34 -3.28 12.95
N SER A 216 5.31 -1.96 13.10
CA SER A 216 5.56 -0.98 12.04
C SER A 216 6.96 -0.38 12.17
N ARG A 217 7.69 -0.23 11.07
CA ARG A 217 9.09 0.24 11.05
C ARG A 217 9.23 1.49 10.21
N LEU A 218 9.97 2.46 10.72
CA LEU A 218 10.47 3.61 9.98
C LEU A 218 11.88 3.31 9.47
N HIS A 219 12.09 3.50 8.17
CA HIS A 219 13.41 3.69 7.59
C HIS A 219 13.49 5.12 7.04
N VAL A 220 14.51 5.89 7.42
CA VAL A 220 14.89 7.13 6.72
C VAL A 220 16.31 6.99 6.21
N PHE A 221 16.41 6.67 4.92
CA PHE A 221 17.68 6.52 4.23
C PHE A 221 18.24 7.90 3.86
N ARG A 222 19.50 8.16 4.20
CA ARG A 222 20.27 9.32 3.75
C ARG A 222 21.28 8.86 2.70
N TYR A 223 21.36 9.56 1.57
CA TYR A 223 22.30 9.29 0.50
C TYR A 223 23.11 10.54 0.18
N ASN A 224 24.41 10.38 -0.09
CA ASN A 224 25.20 11.41 -0.76
C ASN A 224 25.19 11.15 -2.28
N LEU A 225 25.14 12.22 -3.08
CA LEU A 225 25.33 12.17 -4.53
C LEU A 225 26.82 12.24 -4.88
N THR A 226 27.32 11.33 -5.72
CA THR A 226 28.72 11.41 -6.22
C THR A 226 28.92 12.54 -7.22
N SER A 227 27.86 12.93 -7.91
CA SER A 227 27.75 14.11 -8.77
C SER A 227 26.26 14.43 -8.97
N THR A 228 25.96 15.58 -9.55
CA THR A 228 24.59 16.02 -9.83
C THR A 228 24.21 15.68 -11.29
N PRO A 229 23.61 14.50 -11.58
CA PRO A 229 23.25 14.11 -12.96
C PRO A 229 22.22 15.03 -13.63
N HIS A 230 21.54 15.86 -12.83
CA HIS A 230 20.54 16.84 -13.28
C HIS A 230 21.05 18.29 -13.24
N ALA A 231 22.36 18.52 -13.08
CA ALA A 231 22.92 19.88 -13.12
C ALA A 231 23.10 20.38 -14.57
N GLY A 232 22.38 21.45 -14.91
CA GLY A 232 22.48 22.15 -16.20
C GLY A 232 21.14 22.23 -16.95
N ASN A 233 21.08 23.06 -17.98
CA ASN A 233 19.91 23.18 -18.85
C ASN A 233 19.80 21.95 -19.77
N PHE A 234 19.01 20.97 -19.34
CA PHE A 234 18.82 19.71 -20.06
C PHE A 234 17.88 19.85 -21.27
N SER A 235 18.17 19.11 -22.35
CA SER A 235 17.35 19.10 -23.56
C SER A 235 16.09 18.25 -23.38
N LEU A 236 14.93 18.80 -23.77
CA LEU A 236 13.62 18.12 -23.68
C LEU A 236 13.53 16.80 -24.47
N ASN A 237 14.49 16.51 -25.35
CA ASN A 237 14.52 15.31 -26.20
C ASN A 237 15.51 14.23 -25.70
N GLY A 238 16.16 14.42 -24.55
CA GLY A 238 17.08 13.44 -23.97
C GLY A 238 16.41 12.51 -22.96
N THR A 239 16.83 11.26 -22.89
CA THR A 239 16.56 10.39 -21.74
C THR A 239 17.35 10.90 -20.53
N ARG A 240 16.68 11.19 -19.41
CA ARG A 240 17.37 11.56 -18.16
C ARG A 240 18.22 10.37 -17.67
N PRO A 241 19.47 10.60 -17.22
CA PRO A 241 20.31 9.54 -16.66
C PRO A 241 19.80 9.09 -15.28
N SER A 242 19.85 7.76 -15.05
CA SER A 242 19.49 7.10 -13.80
C SER A 242 20.13 7.76 -12.57
N LEU A 243 19.32 8.15 -11.59
CA LEU A 243 19.77 8.76 -10.34
C LEU A 243 20.42 7.71 -9.42
N ALA A 244 19.91 6.47 -9.44
CA ALA A 244 20.46 5.33 -8.69
C ALA A 244 21.97 5.14 -8.88
N SER A 245 22.48 5.40 -10.09
CA SER A 245 23.91 5.35 -10.42
C SER A 245 24.77 6.29 -9.55
N PHE A 246 24.20 7.40 -9.08
CA PHE A 246 24.91 8.48 -8.35
C PHE A 246 24.60 8.50 -6.86
N LEU A 247 23.52 7.83 -6.41
CA LEU A 247 23.17 7.65 -5.00
C LEU A 247 24.18 6.73 -4.29
N ARG A 248 24.83 7.21 -3.24
CA ARG A 248 25.59 6.40 -2.29
C ARG A 248 24.93 6.50 -0.93
N LEU A 249 24.39 5.39 -0.46
CA LEU A 249 23.80 5.30 0.87
C LEU A 249 24.87 5.65 1.91
N ASP A 250 24.51 6.58 2.80
CA ASP A 250 25.39 7.22 3.78
C ASP A 250 24.97 6.83 5.21
N ASP A 251 23.66 6.75 5.48
CA ASP A 251 23.11 6.54 6.83
C ASP A 251 21.64 6.08 6.78
N GLU A 252 21.16 5.46 7.86
CA GLU A 252 19.80 4.93 8.01
C GLU A 252 19.30 5.21 9.44
N LEU A 253 18.31 6.10 9.58
CA LEU A 253 17.51 6.10 10.80
C LEU A 253 16.52 4.92 10.72
N PHE A 254 16.66 3.97 11.65
CA PHE A 254 15.75 2.84 11.81
C PHE A 254 15.03 2.94 13.17
N VAL A 255 13.70 2.91 13.17
CA VAL A 255 12.88 2.94 14.40
C VAL A 255 11.71 1.96 14.27
N GLU A 256 11.56 1.04 15.22
CA GLU A 256 10.43 0.09 15.27
C GLU A 256 9.39 0.48 16.32
N ASN A 257 8.12 0.27 16.00
CA ASN A 257 7.08 -0.02 16.98
C ASN A 257 6.73 -1.53 16.92
N TYR A 258 6.22 -2.10 18.01
CA TYR A 258 5.79 -3.51 18.06
C TYR A 258 4.25 -3.66 17.99
N GLU A 259 3.61 -2.69 17.32
CA GLU A 259 2.16 -2.59 17.15
C GLU A 259 1.81 -2.74 15.65
N PRO A 260 1.48 -3.95 15.19
CA PRO A 260 1.11 -4.15 13.80
C PRO A 260 -0.26 -3.54 13.53
N LEU A 261 -0.38 -2.75 12.46
CA LEU A 261 -1.63 -2.08 12.07
C LEU A 261 -2.80 -3.06 11.88
N SER A 262 -2.52 -4.33 11.58
CA SER A 262 -3.52 -5.40 11.46
C SER A 262 -4.13 -5.89 12.78
N ARG A 263 -3.71 -5.36 13.95
CA ARG A 263 -4.35 -5.60 15.25
C ARG A 263 -5.24 -4.44 15.72
N LEU A 264 -5.29 -3.34 14.97
CA LEU A 264 -6.08 -2.17 15.36
C LEU A 264 -7.58 -2.46 15.17
N ALA A 265 -8.36 -2.28 16.23
CA ALA A 265 -9.82 -2.44 16.18
C ALA A 265 -10.49 -1.22 15.51
N ASN A 266 -9.96 -0.02 15.74
CA ASN A 266 -10.41 1.22 15.11
C ASN A 266 -9.32 1.73 14.14
N PRO A 267 -9.62 1.94 12.84
CA PRO A 267 -8.63 2.41 11.88
C PRO A 267 -7.94 3.74 12.24
N ASN A 268 -8.61 4.59 13.02
CA ASN A 268 -8.05 5.88 13.44
C ASN A 268 -6.88 5.74 14.42
N ASP A 269 -6.75 4.61 15.12
CA ASP A 269 -5.67 4.34 16.06
C ASP A 269 -4.30 4.26 15.34
N ALA A 270 -4.29 4.06 14.02
CA ALA A 270 -3.10 4.09 13.18
C ALA A 270 -2.37 5.46 13.25
N VAL A 271 -3.08 6.55 13.54
CA VAL A 271 -2.45 7.86 13.80
C VAL A 271 -1.57 7.79 15.04
N ALA A 272 -2.09 7.29 16.16
CA ALA A 272 -1.33 7.18 17.40
C ALA A 272 -0.13 6.24 17.28
N SER A 273 -0.27 5.13 16.54
CA SER A 273 0.80 4.15 16.34
C SER A 273 1.92 4.67 15.43
N LEU A 274 1.61 5.47 14.39
CA LEU A 274 2.59 5.97 13.42
C LEU A 274 3.13 7.38 13.71
N SER A 275 2.43 8.22 14.47
CA SER A 275 2.90 9.58 14.80
C SER A 275 4.30 9.62 15.43
N PRO A 276 4.68 8.77 16.41
CA PRO A 276 6.03 8.78 16.98
C PRO A 276 7.13 8.53 15.95
N LEU A 277 6.86 7.67 14.96
CA LEU A 277 7.76 7.38 13.84
C LEU A 277 7.84 8.58 12.87
N LEU A 278 6.71 9.24 12.58
CA LEU A 278 6.68 10.42 11.73
C LEU A 278 7.43 11.61 12.34
N GLU A 279 7.32 11.83 13.65
CA GLU A 279 8.10 12.88 14.33
C GLU A 279 9.60 12.56 14.37
N ALA A 280 9.99 11.29 14.51
CA ALA A 280 11.39 10.88 14.41
C ALA A 280 11.99 11.17 13.02
N ALA A 281 11.22 10.98 11.95
CA ALA A 281 11.63 11.37 10.59
C ALA A 281 11.83 12.89 10.45
N LYS A 282 10.91 13.71 10.99
CA LYS A 282 11.03 15.18 10.98
C LYS A 282 12.24 15.68 11.75
N ALA A 283 12.58 15.05 12.88
CA ALA A 283 13.72 15.45 13.71
C ALA A 283 15.08 15.11 13.07
N TYR A 284 15.13 14.11 12.19
CA TYR A 284 16.35 13.62 11.54
C TYR A 284 16.64 14.29 10.18
N ILE A 285 15.59 14.70 9.45
CA ILE A 285 15.73 15.38 8.16
C ILE A 285 15.76 16.91 8.38
N PRO A 286 16.67 17.67 7.74
CA PRO A 286 16.62 19.13 7.76
C PRO A 286 15.30 19.69 7.22
N GLU A 287 14.66 20.60 7.95
CA GLU A 287 13.34 21.19 7.63
C GLU A 287 13.27 21.76 6.21
N SER A 288 14.35 22.42 5.76
CA SER A 288 14.49 22.97 4.40
C SER A 288 14.44 21.96 3.26
N LEU A 289 14.47 20.65 3.56
CA LEU A 289 14.36 19.56 2.59
C LEU A 289 13.04 18.77 2.72
N HIS A 290 12.25 18.92 3.79
CA HIS A 290 11.07 18.06 4.05
C HIS A 290 10.16 17.97 2.81
N ALA A 291 9.82 19.11 2.21
CA ALA A 291 8.91 19.22 1.07
C ALA A 291 9.42 18.61 -0.26
N CYS A 292 10.61 18.01 -0.29
CA CYS A 292 11.11 17.21 -1.41
C CYS A 292 11.61 15.80 -1.03
N VAL A 293 11.52 15.41 0.25
CA VAL A 293 11.73 14.02 0.66
C VAL A 293 10.46 13.20 0.34
N PRO A 294 10.57 12.08 -0.40
CA PRO A 294 9.44 11.20 -0.64
C PRO A 294 9.08 10.46 0.64
N ILE A 295 7.79 10.38 0.96
CA ILE A 295 7.25 9.52 2.02
C ILE A 295 6.33 8.45 1.43
N GLU A 296 6.56 7.20 1.86
CA GLU A 296 5.69 6.07 1.55
C GLU A 296 5.51 5.12 2.73
N MET A 297 4.38 4.41 2.76
CA MET A 297 4.14 3.24 3.58
C MET A 297 3.70 2.09 2.68
N LYS A 298 4.26 0.90 2.91
CA LYS A 298 3.69 -0.32 2.35
C LYS A 298 3.40 -1.32 3.47
N ALA A 299 2.23 -1.95 3.39
CA ALA A 299 1.81 -3.00 4.31
C ALA A 299 1.97 -4.38 3.66
N THR A 300 2.56 -5.34 4.38
CA THR A 300 2.82 -6.70 3.88
C THR A 300 1.65 -7.65 4.21
N ALA A 301 1.88 -8.97 4.14
CA ALA A 301 0.87 -10.03 4.37
C ALA A 301 0.01 -9.85 5.64
N GLY A 302 0.51 -9.14 6.66
CA GLY A 302 -0.25 -8.84 7.88
C GLY A 302 -1.56 -8.08 7.64
N LEU A 303 -1.55 -7.07 6.77
CA LEU A 303 -2.75 -6.26 6.47
C LEU A 303 -3.63 -6.93 5.40
N ARG A 304 -3.06 -7.79 4.54
CA ARG A 304 -3.83 -8.62 3.60
C ARG A 304 -4.84 -9.54 4.31
N ARG A 305 -4.52 -10.01 5.54
CA ARG A 305 -5.32 -10.97 6.32
C ARG A 305 -6.56 -10.40 7.03
N ILE A 306 -6.69 -9.08 7.22
CA ILE A 306 -7.80 -8.48 8.00
C ILE A 306 -9.07 -8.17 7.20
N GLY A 307 -9.11 -8.54 5.91
CA GLY A 307 -10.21 -8.23 5.01
C GLY A 307 -10.08 -6.83 4.38
N ARG A 308 -10.47 -6.74 3.10
CA ARG A 308 -10.19 -5.57 2.26
C ARG A 308 -10.76 -4.25 2.79
N GLU A 309 -11.96 -4.28 3.39
CA GLU A 309 -12.63 -3.08 3.89
C GLU A 309 -11.92 -2.45 5.08
N HIS A 310 -11.53 -3.27 6.07
CA HIS A 310 -10.77 -2.80 7.25
C HIS A 310 -9.34 -2.38 6.87
N ALA A 311 -8.69 -3.14 5.96
CA ALA A 311 -7.39 -2.77 5.42
C ALA A 311 -7.41 -1.42 4.70
N GLU A 312 -8.38 -1.19 3.82
CA GLU A 312 -8.49 0.08 3.09
C GLU A 312 -8.79 1.23 4.04
N ALA A 313 -9.68 1.04 5.03
CA ALA A 313 -9.98 2.07 6.03
C ALA A 313 -8.74 2.49 6.86
N VAL A 314 -7.84 1.54 7.17
CA VAL A 314 -6.55 1.83 7.81
C VAL A 314 -5.62 2.61 6.88
N LEU A 315 -5.46 2.16 5.62
CA LEU A 315 -4.64 2.86 4.63
C LEU A 315 -5.11 4.30 4.41
N ASP A 316 -6.42 4.52 4.37
CA ASP A 316 -7.06 5.82 4.20
C ASP A 316 -6.77 6.80 5.36
N VAL A 317 -6.68 6.29 6.59
CA VAL A 317 -6.22 7.08 7.74
C VAL A 317 -4.76 7.48 7.58
N VAL A 318 -3.89 6.57 7.11
CA VAL A 318 -2.46 6.87 6.89
C VAL A 318 -2.25 7.84 5.72
N ARG A 319 -3.02 7.73 4.63
CA ARG A 319 -3.04 8.73 3.53
C ARG A 319 -3.33 10.12 4.07
N ARG A 320 -4.39 10.26 4.89
CA ARG A 320 -4.76 11.54 5.53
C ARG A 320 -3.74 12.04 6.56
N LEU A 321 -2.96 11.15 7.19
CA LEU A 321 -1.85 11.54 8.07
C LEU A 321 -0.68 12.10 7.26
N PHE A 322 -0.24 11.38 6.22
CA PHE A 322 0.91 11.78 5.41
C PHE A 322 0.61 13.02 4.55
N ALA A 323 -0.59 13.16 3.99
CA ALA A 323 -1.01 14.33 3.20
C ALA A 323 -1.17 15.62 4.02
N ARG A 324 -1.13 15.51 5.36
CA ARG A 324 -1.05 16.64 6.31
C ARG A 324 0.37 16.85 6.87
N GLY A 325 1.32 15.99 6.52
CA GLY A 325 2.71 16.09 6.91
C GLY A 325 3.51 17.06 6.02
N PRO A 326 4.77 17.33 6.38
CA PRO A 326 5.64 18.22 5.61
C PRO A 326 6.36 17.53 4.44
N PHE A 327 6.20 16.20 4.30
CA PHE A 327 6.91 15.36 3.33
C PHE A 327 6.10 15.16 2.05
N TRP A 328 6.80 14.90 0.93
CA TRP A 328 6.16 14.77 -0.38
C TRP A 328 5.62 13.36 -0.61
N MET A 329 4.30 13.26 -0.87
CA MET A 329 3.69 12.04 -1.42
C MET A 329 3.67 12.12 -2.95
N GLN A 330 4.31 11.15 -3.62
CA GLN A 330 4.39 11.09 -5.08
C GLN A 330 3.01 10.82 -5.73
N SER A 331 2.20 9.98 -5.08
CA SER A 331 0.82 9.66 -5.44
C SER A 331 0.12 9.09 -4.20
N GLU A 332 -1.11 9.50 -3.88
CA GLU A 332 -1.79 9.05 -2.66
C GLU A 332 -2.03 7.53 -2.61
N LEU A 333 -2.30 6.92 -3.77
CA LEU A 333 -2.59 5.50 -3.89
C LEU A 333 -1.31 4.65 -4.01
N ASP A 334 -0.23 5.19 -4.59
CA ASP A 334 1.03 4.45 -4.75
C ASP A 334 1.94 4.60 -3.51
N SER A 335 1.97 5.79 -2.89
CA SER A 335 2.73 6.04 -1.67
C SER A 335 2.18 5.27 -0.47
N VAL A 336 0.86 5.05 -0.35
CA VAL A 336 0.24 4.37 0.81
C VAL A 336 -0.71 3.26 0.35
N ARG A 337 -0.21 2.02 0.38
CA ARG A 337 -0.93 0.81 -0.06
C ARG A 337 -0.43 -0.47 0.61
N ILE A 338 -1.07 -1.59 0.28
CA ILE A 338 -0.47 -2.92 0.44
C ILE A 338 0.65 -3.10 -0.59
N LEU A 339 1.77 -3.68 -0.16
CA LEU A 339 2.78 -4.25 -1.07
C LEU A 339 2.27 -5.60 -1.54
N GLU A 340 2.39 -5.94 -2.81
CA GLU A 340 2.11 -7.30 -3.25
C GLU A 340 3.34 -8.20 -3.08
N GLY A 341 3.12 -9.50 -2.83
CA GLY A 341 4.21 -10.44 -2.59
C GLY A 341 5.20 -10.56 -3.77
N TRP A 342 4.73 -10.28 -4.99
CA TRP A 342 5.55 -10.25 -6.21
C TRP A 342 6.41 -8.98 -6.36
N GLU A 343 6.21 -7.97 -5.51
CA GLU A 343 7.05 -6.76 -5.41
C GLU A 343 8.01 -6.86 -4.22
N GLU A 344 7.53 -7.39 -3.09
CA GLU A 344 8.23 -7.54 -1.81
C GLU A 344 9.58 -8.26 -1.97
N GLY A 345 9.58 -9.41 -2.67
CA GLY A 345 10.81 -10.17 -2.97
C GLY A 345 11.82 -9.40 -3.84
N PRO A 346 11.45 -8.94 -5.05
CA PRO A 346 12.36 -8.19 -5.94
C PRO A 346 12.94 -6.91 -5.32
N LEU A 347 12.17 -6.21 -4.48
CA LEU A 347 12.68 -5.04 -3.75
C LEU A 347 13.70 -5.43 -2.67
N ALA A 348 13.50 -6.54 -1.94
CA ALA A 348 14.50 -7.05 -1.00
C ALA A 348 15.76 -7.61 -1.70
N TRP A 349 15.60 -8.22 -2.89
CA TRP A 349 16.70 -8.62 -3.75
C TRP A 349 17.54 -7.40 -4.19
N LEU A 350 16.87 -6.28 -4.53
CA LEU A 350 17.52 -5.03 -4.87
C LEU A 350 18.30 -4.45 -3.68
N THR A 351 17.72 -4.42 -2.48
CA THR A 351 18.41 -4.06 -1.23
C THR A 351 19.72 -4.82 -1.07
N VAL A 352 19.66 -6.16 -1.07
CA VAL A 352 20.84 -7.01 -0.84
C VAL A 352 21.90 -6.79 -1.93
N ASN A 353 21.51 -6.80 -3.20
CA ASN A 353 22.47 -6.67 -4.30
C ASN A 353 23.05 -5.24 -4.46
N TYR A 354 22.32 -4.21 -4.05
CA TYR A 354 22.86 -2.85 -3.90
C TYR A 354 23.91 -2.79 -2.78
N LEU A 355 23.58 -3.29 -1.58
CA LEU A 355 24.49 -3.27 -0.42
C LEU A 355 25.76 -4.09 -0.65
N LEU A 356 25.70 -5.16 -1.44
CA LEU A 356 26.85 -5.97 -1.87
C LEU A 356 27.63 -5.37 -3.06
N GLY A 357 27.15 -4.27 -3.65
CA GLY A 357 27.73 -3.68 -4.87
C GLY A 357 27.64 -4.58 -6.12
N ALA A 358 26.82 -5.63 -6.09
CA ALA A 358 26.77 -6.68 -7.10
C ALA A 358 26.21 -6.22 -8.46
N LEU A 359 25.40 -5.16 -8.47
CA LEU A 359 24.72 -4.61 -9.65
C LEU A 359 25.67 -4.04 -10.72
N ASN A 360 26.91 -3.70 -10.34
CA ASN A 360 27.84 -2.92 -11.16
C ASN A 360 28.77 -3.78 -12.05
N GLY A 361 28.36 -4.99 -12.44
CA GLY A 361 29.12 -5.83 -13.39
C GLY A 361 28.34 -7.07 -13.83
N ASP A 362 28.99 -7.96 -14.58
CA ASP A 362 28.39 -9.21 -15.10
C ASP A 362 28.54 -10.37 -14.10
N LYS A 363 28.44 -10.05 -12.81
CA LYS A 363 28.54 -11.02 -11.72
C LYS A 363 27.18 -11.67 -11.50
N ASN A 364 27.19 -12.95 -11.13
CA ASN A 364 26.02 -13.57 -10.53
C ASN A 364 25.68 -12.83 -9.24
N THR A 365 24.51 -12.23 -9.22
CA THR A 365 23.88 -11.57 -8.08
C THR A 365 23.52 -12.58 -7.00
N ALA A 366 23.39 -12.11 -5.76
CA ALA A 366 22.95 -12.93 -4.65
C ALA A 366 21.51 -13.42 -4.86
N THR A 367 21.27 -14.69 -4.54
CA THR A 367 19.93 -15.22 -4.27
C THR A 367 19.51 -14.75 -2.89
N ILE A 368 18.24 -14.39 -2.71
CA ILE A 368 17.70 -13.99 -1.41
C ILE A 368 16.54 -14.89 -0.97
N LEU A 369 16.45 -15.09 0.34
CA LEU A 369 15.38 -15.79 1.05
C LEU A 369 14.87 -14.89 2.17
N ASP A 370 13.62 -14.42 2.06
CA ASP A 370 12.92 -13.76 3.16
C ASP A 370 11.96 -14.76 3.83
N LEU A 371 11.87 -14.70 5.15
CA LEU A 371 10.90 -15.45 5.94
C LEU A 371 10.19 -14.49 6.88
N GLY A 372 9.07 -13.96 6.41
CA GLY A 372 8.15 -13.14 7.19
C GLY A 372 7.20 -13.98 8.05
N GLY A 373 6.26 -13.30 8.71
CA GLY A 373 5.24 -13.96 9.54
C GLY A 373 4.13 -14.64 8.73
N GLY A 374 3.73 -14.05 7.60
CA GLY A 374 2.64 -14.53 6.74
C GLY A 374 3.09 -15.24 5.46
N SER A 375 4.18 -14.78 4.85
CA SER A 375 4.76 -15.28 3.60
C SER A 375 6.24 -15.62 3.74
N THR A 376 6.78 -16.34 2.76
CA THR A 376 8.24 -16.49 2.55
C THR A 376 8.55 -16.30 1.07
N GLN A 377 9.63 -15.57 0.78
CA GLN A 377 9.97 -15.12 -0.55
C GLN A 377 11.32 -15.69 -0.97
N ILE A 378 11.43 -16.10 -2.25
CA ILE A 378 12.69 -16.52 -2.87
C ILE A 378 12.86 -15.74 -4.18
N VAL A 379 14.01 -15.07 -4.33
CA VAL A 379 14.37 -14.35 -5.57
C VAL A 379 15.79 -14.67 -5.97
N MET A 380 15.97 -15.06 -7.23
CA MET A 380 17.27 -15.45 -7.80
C MET A 380 17.39 -15.05 -9.26
N HIS A 381 18.62 -14.75 -9.69
CA HIS A 381 18.94 -14.52 -11.09
C HIS A 381 19.22 -15.88 -11.76
N PRO A 382 18.44 -16.32 -12.77
CA PRO A 382 18.59 -17.64 -13.37
C PRO A 382 19.85 -17.71 -14.25
N SER A 383 20.47 -18.90 -14.31
CA SER A 383 21.64 -19.17 -15.17
C SER A 383 21.33 -19.05 -16.66
N ASP A 384 20.11 -19.42 -17.05
CA ASP A 384 19.55 -19.22 -18.38
C ASP A 384 18.23 -18.43 -18.22
N PRO A 385 18.14 -17.18 -18.70
CA PRO A 385 16.90 -16.41 -18.70
C PRO A 385 15.72 -17.12 -19.39
N LYS A 386 15.98 -18.01 -20.35
CA LYS A 386 14.93 -18.79 -21.03
C LYS A 386 14.20 -19.76 -20.09
N ALA A 387 14.84 -20.18 -19.00
CA ALA A 387 14.22 -21.04 -18.00
C ALA A 387 12.98 -20.40 -17.33
N ILE A 388 12.84 -19.07 -17.39
CA ILE A 388 11.67 -18.33 -16.88
C ILE A 388 10.89 -17.58 -17.98
N GLU A 389 11.33 -17.63 -19.24
CA GLU A 389 10.66 -16.98 -20.37
C GLU A 389 9.26 -17.58 -20.63
N ALA A 390 9.10 -18.88 -20.41
CA ALA A 390 7.81 -19.57 -20.49
C ALA A 390 6.91 -19.41 -19.25
N TYR A 391 7.39 -18.73 -18.20
CA TYR A 391 6.77 -18.64 -16.87
C TYR A 391 6.77 -17.18 -16.38
N ALA A 392 6.18 -16.30 -17.20
CA ALA A 392 6.26 -14.85 -17.06
C ALA A 392 5.72 -14.31 -15.72
N GLU A 393 4.77 -15.00 -15.10
CA GLU A 393 4.20 -14.67 -13.78
C GLU A 393 5.18 -14.88 -12.61
N PHE A 394 6.28 -15.61 -12.85
CA PHE A 394 7.41 -15.79 -11.93
C PHE A 394 8.62 -14.93 -12.30
N SER A 395 8.52 -14.10 -13.36
CA SER A 395 9.62 -13.30 -13.91
C SER A 395 9.42 -11.82 -13.59
N TYR A 396 10.44 -11.17 -13.00
CA TYR A 396 10.41 -9.74 -12.70
C TYR A 396 11.60 -9.02 -13.34
N ALA A 397 11.34 -7.91 -14.05
CA ALA A 397 12.35 -7.08 -14.70
C ALA A 397 12.65 -5.80 -13.91
N LEU A 398 13.69 -5.82 -13.07
CA LEU A 398 14.20 -4.65 -12.35
C LEU A 398 15.08 -3.80 -13.26
N LYS A 399 14.79 -2.50 -13.38
CA LYS A 399 15.65 -1.53 -14.08
C LYS A 399 16.43 -0.70 -13.08
N VAL A 400 17.76 -0.80 -13.10
CA VAL A 400 18.67 -0.14 -12.14
C VAL A 400 19.96 0.26 -12.84
N ASN A 401 20.45 1.48 -12.62
CA ASN A 401 21.65 2.03 -13.26
C ASN A 401 21.63 1.91 -14.80
N GLY A 402 20.44 2.04 -15.41
CA GLY A 402 20.21 1.84 -16.84
C GLY A 402 20.28 0.39 -17.35
N ARG A 403 20.58 -0.59 -16.48
CA ARG A 403 20.59 -2.03 -16.80
C ARG A 403 19.24 -2.65 -16.46
N SER A 404 18.88 -3.75 -17.12
CA SER A 404 17.67 -4.53 -16.82
C SER A 404 18.09 -5.91 -16.30
N PHE A 405 17.70 -6.22 -15.06
CA PHE A 405 17.90 -7.53 -14.43
C PHE A 405 16.57 -8.29 -14.47
N VAL A 406 16.56 -9.47 -15.07
CA VAL A 406 15.38 -10.35 -15.11
C VAL A 406 15.60 -11.46 -14.11
N VAL A 407 14.82 -11.46 -13.02
CA VAL A 407 14.95 -12.41 -11.91
C VAL A 407 13.74 -13.33 -11.83
N TYR A 408 13.97 -14.57 -11.42
CA TYR A 408 12.90 -15.41 -10.88
C TYR A 408 12.51 -14.86 -9.51
N GLN A 409 11.21 -14.73 -9.24
CA GLN A 409 10.68 -14.41 -7.93
C GLN A 409 9.47 -15.28 -7.59
N HIS A 410 9.29 -15.64 -6.32
CA HIS A 410 7.97 -16.04 -5.81
C HIS A 410 7.78 -15.69 -4.33
N SER A 411 6.54 -15.35 -3.94
CA SER A 411 6.08 -15.25 -2.55
C SER A 411 5.09 -16.37 -2.23
N TYR A 412 5.53 -17.30 -1.37
CA TYR A 412 4.67 -18.36 -0.85
C TYR A 412 3.79 -17.80 0.28
N GLU A 413 2.68 -17.17 -0.09
CA GLU A 413 1.66 -16.67 0.85
C GLU A 413 1.07 -17.81 1.70
N GLY A 414 0.98 -17.60 3.01
CA GLY A 414 0.59 -18.64 3.97
C GLY A 414 1.73 -19.55 4.43
N ASN A 415 2.95 -19.39 3.90
CA ASN A 415 4.14 -20.12 4.29
C ASN A 415 5.21 -19.25 5.01
N GLY A 416 4.82 -18.11 5.56
CA GLY A 416 5.61 -17.43 6.60
C GLY A 416 5.59 -18.19 7.93
N LEU A 417 6.52 -17.90 8.84
CA LEU A 417 6.76 -18.71 10.04
C LEU A 417 5.50 -18.92 10.91
N HIS A 418 4.71 -17.86 11.14
CA HIS A 418 3.49 -17.95 11.94
C HIS A 418 2.34 -18.65 11.19
N ALA A 419 2.20 -18.38 9.88
CA ALA A 419 1.17 -19.00 9.05
C ALA A 419 1.42 -20.50 8.82
N ALA A 420 2.69 -20.91 8.66
CA ALA A 420 3.10 -22.31 8.61
C ALA A 420 2.80 -23.05 9.93
N LYS A 421 2.99 -22.38 11.08
CA LYS A 421 2.60 -22.92 12.40
C LYS A 421 1.09 -23.16 12.48
N GLU A 422 0.31 -22.13 12.16
CA GLU A 422 -1.15 -22.16 12.13
C GLU A 422 -1.68 -23.27 11.22
N GLN A 423 -1.19 -23.34 9.99
CA GLN A 423 -1.56 -24.34 8.98
C GLN A 423 -1.23 -25.77 9.43
N LEU A 424 -0.04 -26.01 10.01
CA LEU A 424 0.31 -27.35 10.49
C LEU A 424 -0.59 -27.79 11.65
N LEU A 425 -0.80 -26.93 12.65
CA LEU A 425 -1.60 -27.28 13.82
C LEU A 425 -3.07 -27.51 13.46
N GLN A 426 -3.65 -26.69 12.58
CA GLN A 426 -5.01 -26.90 12.06
C GLN A 426 -5.12 -28.23 11.28
N ALA A 427 -4.18 -28.51 10.37
CA ALA A 427 -4.17 -29.75 9.59
C ALA A 427 -4.00 -31.00 10.46
N VAL A 428 -3.18 -30.93 11.51
CA VAL A 428 -2.96 -32.05 12.44
C VAL A 428 -4.19 -32.30 13.31
N ALA A 429 -4.86 -31.25 13.81
CA ALA A 429 -6.09 -31.40 14.58
C ALA A 429 -7.22 -32.04 13.73
N ALA A 430 -7.44 -31.53 12.51
CA ALA A 430 -8.50 -32.00 11.62
C ALA A 430 -8.34 -33.47 11.17
N ASN A 431 -7.10 -33.97 11.03
CA ASN A 431 -6.87 -35.36 10.66
C ASN A 431 -7.24 -36.36 11.78
N ASN A 432 -7.25 -35.94 13.05
CA ASN A 432 -7.51 -36.83 14.18
C ASN A 432 -8.99 -36.83 14.59
N THR A 433 -9.72 -35.71 14.44
CA THR A 433 -11.19 -35.73 14.55
C THR A 433 -11.80 -36.66 13.49
N GLY A 434 -11.31 -36.61 12.24
CA GLY A 434 -11.71 -37.53 11.17
C GLY A 434 -11.34 -39.00 11.42
N ALA A 435 -10.33 -39.29 12.23
CA ALA A 435 -10.00 -40.65 12.67
C ALA A 435 -10.98 -41.14 13.76
N ASN A 436 -11.24 -40.31 14.76
CA ASN A 436 -12.17 -40.64 15.86
C ASN A 436 -13.60 -40.89 15.36
N SER A 437 -14.08 -40.18 14.33
CA SER A 437 -15.40 -40.45 13.73
C SER A 437 -15.55 -41.90 13.23
N LYS A 438 -14.50 -42.48 12.63
CA LYS A 438 -14.53 -43.88 12.16
C LYS A 438 -14.48 -44.90 13.31
N VAL A 439 -13.90 -44.54 14.45
CA VAL A 439 -13.91 -45.37 15.66
C VAL A 439 -15.28 -45.30 16.36
N GLN A 440 -15.96 -44.15 16.32
CA GLN A 440 -17.29 -43.99 16.91
C GLN A 440 -18.39 -44.76 16.16
N GLU A 441 -18.29 -44.95 14.84
CA GLU A 441 -19.20 -45.86 14.13
C GLU A 441 -18.95 -47.34 14.47
N ALA A 442 -17.69 -47.75 14.69
CA ALA A 442 -17.36 -49.11 15.12
C ALA A 442 -17.81 -49.40 16.56
N ASN A 443 -17.62 -48.45 17.48
CA ASN A 443 -17.91 -48.65 18.91
C ASN A 443 -19.39 -48.49 19.29
N LYS A 444 -20.26 -48.04 18.37
CA LYS A 444 -21.72 -47.89 18.62
C LYS A 444 -22.49 -49.20 18.87
N ILE A 445 -21.80 -50.34 18.83
CA ILE A 445 -22.36 -51.68 19.07
C ILE A 445 -22.06 -52.17 20.51
N ALA A 446 -21.14 -51.54 21.25
CA ALA A 446 -20.68 -52.02 22.55
C ALA A 446 -21.14 -51.13 23.73
N THR A 447 -22.18 -51.60 24.43
CA THR A 447 -22.49 -51.37 25.87
C THR A 447 -22.33 -49.96 26.47
N GLY A 448 -23.44 -49.34 26.88
CA GLY A 448 -23.42 -48.14 27.73
C GLY A 448 -23.42 -48.45 29.23
N THR A 449 -22.74 -47.60 30.01
CA THR A 449 -22.88 -47.40 31.47
C THR A 449 -22.38 -46.00 31.83
N ASP A 450 -22.82 -45.44 32.94
CA ASP A 450 -22.60 -44.03 33.31
C ASP A 450 -21.15 -43.63 33.60
N ALA A 451 -20.80 -42.39 33.26
CA ALA A 451 -19.58 -41.71 33.70
C ALA A 451 -19.85 -40.21 33.95
N THR A 452 -19.17 -39.63 34.94
CA THR A 452 -19.41 -38.26 35.44
C THR A 452 -18.79 -37.17 34.54
N PRO A 453 -19.37 -35.95 34.51
CA PRO A 453 -18.84 -34.83 33.72
C PRO A 453 -17.60 -34.19 34.38
N GLY A 454 -16.43 -34.81 34.18
CA GLY A 454 -15.12 -34.19 34.41
C GLY A 454 -14.54 -33.64 33.11
N ALA A 455 -14.00 -32.42 33.14
CA ALA A 455 -13.60 -31.72 31.92
C ALA A 455 -12.32 -32.27 31.27
N SER A 456 -12.46 -33.14 30.27
CA SER A 456 -11.44 -33.36 29.23
C SER A 456 -11.72 -32.46 28.04
N ALA A 457 -10.83 -31.50 27.75
CA ALA A 457 -10.79 -30.89 26.42
C ALA A 457 -10.32 -31.95 25.42
N ASP A 458 -11.01 -32.11 24.30
CA ASP A 458 -10.71 -33.17 23.32
C ASP A 458 -9.27 -33.08 22.79
N VAL A 459 -8.42 -34.01 23.23
CA VAL A 459 -6.99 -34.01 22.87
C VAL A 459 -6.82 -34.53 21.45
N ALA A 460 -6.69 -33.60 20.50
CA ALA A 460 -6.63 -33.91 19.08
C ALA A 460 -5.36 -34.71 18.70
N VAL A 461 -4.21 -34.36 19.28
CA VAL A 461 -2.97 -35.17 19.25
C VAL A 461 -2.28 -35.00 20.60
N ASP A 462 -1.80 -36.10 21.17
CA ASP A 462 -1.32 -36.17 22.55
C ASP A 462 0.20 -36.46 22.65
N ALA A 463 0.84 -36.74 21.51
CA ALA A 463 2.27 -37.09 21.41
C ALA A 463 2.94 -36.31 20.27
N PHE A 464 2.70 -35.00 20.19
CA PHE A 464 3.11 -34.16 19.06
C PHE A 464 4.64 -33.90 19.06
N PRO A 465 5.39 -34.36 18.05
CA PRO A 465 6.86 -34.47 18.12
C PRO A 465 7.62 -33.14 17.97
N CYS A 466 6.92 -32.03 17.70
CA CYS A 466 7.51 -30.70 17.62
C CYS A 466 7.49 -29.93 18.97
N PHE A 467 6.73 -30.40 19.96
CA PHE A 467 6.48 -29.68 21.22
C PHE A 467 7.22 -30.32 22.41
N PRO A 468 7.67 -29.55 23.42
CA PRO A 468 8.29 -30.09 24.62
C PRO A 468 7.34 -31.00 25.42
N LYS A 469 7.92 -31.90 26.21
CA LYS A 469 7.17 -32.77 27.12
C LYS A 469 6.28 -31.96 28.07
N GLY A 470 5.02 -32.35 28.18
CA GLY A 470 4.02 -31.70 29.02
C GLY A 470 3.39 -30.44 28.43
N TYR A 471 3.68 -30.09 27.16
CA TYR A 471 3.08 -28.93 26.51
C TYR A 471 1.71 -29.22 25.92
N VAL A 472 0.83 -28.21 25.96
CA VAL A 472 -0.52 -28.22 25.38
C VAL A 472 -0.74 -26.89 24.66
N HIS A 473 -1.06 -26.93 23.37
CA HIS A 473 -1.44 -25.76 22.59
C HIS A 473 -2.94 -25.49 22.76
N THR A 474 -3.27 -24.53 23.63
CA THR A 474 -4.63 -24.27 24.13
C THR A 474 -5.66 -24.00 23.04
N GLU A 475 -5.27 -23.41 21.92
CA GLU A 475 -6.16 -23.07 20.80
C GLU A 475 -6.59 -24.29 19.96
N THR A 476 -5.86 -25.41 20.03
CA THR A 476 -6.06 -26.57 19.13
C THR A 476 -6.12 -27.93 19.81
N GLY A 477 -5.90 -28.01 21.13
CA GLY A 477 -5.89 -29.28 21.87
C GLY A 477 -4.74 -30.22 21.49
N ILE A 478 -3.72 -29.74 20.78
CA ILE A 478 -2.53 -30.51 20.41
C ILE A 478 -1.50 -30.41 21.54
N SER A 479 -1.05 -31.56 22.05
CA SER A 479 -0.14 -31.68 23.17
C SER A 479 0.95 -32.74 22.95
N ASN A 480 1.90 -32.77 23.88
CA ASN A 480 2.88 -33.84 24.02
C ASN A 480 2.89 -34.32 25.49
N THR A 481 1.77 -34.91 25.89
CA THR A 481 1.43 -35.32 27.26
C THR A 481 1.30 -36.85 27.44
N ARG A 482 1.02 -37.60 26.36
CA ARG A 482 0.88 -39.06 26.37
C ARG A 482 2.11 -39.73 26.97
N ASP A 483 1.90 -40.69 27.86
CA ASP A 483 2.95 -41.50 28.50
C ASP A 483 4.08 -40.65 29.15
N GLY A 484 3.76 -39.44 29.61
CA GLY A 484 4.72 -38.49 30.19
C GLY A 484 5.46 -37.61 29.16
N GLY A 485 5.04 -37.65 27.89
CA GLY A 485 5.58 -36.88 26.78
C GLY A 485 6.79 -37.53 26.11
N LYS A 486 6.80 -37.53 24.78
CA LYS A 486 7.92 -37.98 23.94
C LYS A 486 9.02 -36.93 23.89
N VAL A 487 10.29 -37.32 23.71
CA VAL A 487 11.36 -36.36 23.37
C VAL A 487 11.08 -35.79 21.96
N PRO A 488 11.17 -34.47 21.74
CA PRO A 488 10.93 -33.88 20.42
C PRO A 488 11.92 -34.40 19.36
N SER A 489 11.45 -34.52 18.12
CA SER A 489 12.26 -34.96 16.97
C SER A 489 12.11 -33.99 15.81
N MET A 490 13.25 -33.48 15.36
CA MET A 490 13.34 -32.64 14.15
C MET A 490 12.89 -33.44 12.92
N GLU A 491 13.25 -34.71 12.86
CA GLU A 491 12.98 -35.64 11.76
C GLU A 491 11.47 -35.86 11.59
N GLU A 492 10.77 -36.14 12.69
CA GLU A 492 9.31 -36.33 12.72
C GLU A 492 8.56 -35.01 12.54
N CYS A 493 9.04 -33.92 13.13
CA CYS A 493 8.46 -32.59 12.94
C CYS A 493 8.58 -32.12 11.46
N SER A 494 9.74 -32.32 10.84
CA SER A 494 9.96 -32.07 9.40
C SER A 494 9.05 -32.94 8.54
N ALA A 495 8.85 -34.23 8.87
CA ALA A 495 7.94 -35.10 8.15
C ALA A 495 6.48 -34.59 8.17
N LEU A 496 6.04 -34.00 9.28
CA LEU A 496 4.72 -33.34 9.39
C LEU A 496 4.63 -32.10 8.51
N PHE A 497 5.62 -31.20 8.53
CA PHE A 497 5.66 -30.04 7.63
C PHE A 497 5.66 -30.45 6.15
N ARG A 498 6.46 -31.44 5.75
CA ARG A 498 6.50 -31.95 4.36
C ARG A 498 5.16 -32.51 3.89
N ARG A 499 4.36 -33.06 4.81
CA ARG A 499 3.03 -33.63 4.53
C ARG A 499 1.95 -32.56 4.41
N HIS A 500 1.96 -31.54 5.27
CA HIS A 500 0.83 -30.61 5.42
C HIS A 500 1.09 -29.18 4.90
N VAL A 501 2.35 -28.73 4.85
CA VAL A 501 2.73 -27.33 4.60
C VAL A 501 3.64 -27.18 3.37
N VAL A 502 4.67 -28.02 3.26
CA VAL A 502 5.75 -27.93 2.25
C VAL A 502 5.64 -29.11 1.27
N ARG A 503 4.56 -29.14 0.50
CA ARG A 503 4.16 -30.31 -0.30
C ARG A 503 4.91 -30.36 -1.63
N LYS A 504 6.15 -30.86 -1.63
CA LYS A 504 7.03 -30.91 -2.82
C LYS A 504 6.46 -31.75 -3.99
N HIS A 505 5.67 -32.79 -3.69
CA HIS A 505 5.15 -33.73 -4.70
C HIS A 505 3.94 -33.22 -5.51
N GLN A 506 3.51 -31.96 -5.33
CA GLN A 506 2.43 -31.38 -6.12
C GLN A 506 2.97 -30.86 -7.47
N PRO A 507 2.44 -31.32 -8.62
CA PRO A 507 2.97 -30.96 -9.93
C PRO A 507 2.67 -29.49 -10.25
N CYS A 508 3.66 -28.81 -10.85
CA CYS A 508 3.59 -27.39 -11.20
C CYS A 508 3.48 -27.10 -12.71
N GLY A 509 3.25 -28.13 -13.55
CA GLY A 509 3.28 -27.96 -15.01
C GLY A 509 4.70 -27.73 -15.58
N SER A 510 5.74 -28.14 -14.84
CA SER A 510 7.14 -28.05 -15.26
C SER A 510 7.95 -29.27 -14.80
N ASN A 511 9.15 -29.42 -15.36
CA ASN A 511 10.13 -30.42 -14.94
C ASN A 511 10.84 -30.05 -13.62
N SER A 512 10.81 -28.77 -13.22
CA SER A 512 11.33 -28.30 -11.95
C SER A 512 10.27 -27.53 -11.18
N CYS A 513 10.00 -27.95 -9.94
CA CYS A 513 9.00 -27.38 -9.05
C CYS A 513 9.61 -27.09 -7.66
N GLY A 514 9.17 -26.00 -7.04
CA GLY A 514 9.49 -25.68 -5.64
C GLY A 514 8.69 -26.58 -4.70
N PHE A 515 7.57 -26.08 -4.20
CA PHE A 515 6.59 -26.85 -3.44
C PHE A 515 5.17 -26.29 -3.64
N ASN A 516 4.14 -26.98 -3.14
CA ASN A 516 2.74 -26.53 -3.22
C ASN A 516 2.21 -26.29 -4.67
N GLY A 517 2.79 -26.95 -5.67
CA GLY A 517 2.42 -26.78 -7.08
C GLY A 517 3.05 -25.57 -7.79
N VAL A 518 4.03 -24.91 -7.15
CA VAL A 518 4.72 -23.74 -7.71
C VAL A 518 5.90 -24.14 -8.61
N PHE A 519 5.99 -23.52 -9.79
CA PHE A 519 7.16 -23.60 -10.66
C PHE A 519 8.35 -22.91 -9.99
N GLN A 520 9.53 -23.52 -10.08
CA GLN A 520 10.77 -22.93 -9.62
C GLN A 520 11.92 -23.46 -10.48
N PRO A 521 12.83 -22.60 -11.01
CA PRO A 521 14.06 -23.05 -11.65
C PRO A 521 14.87 -24.01 -10.76
N ASP A 522 15.60 -24.93 -11.40
CA ASP A 522 16.43 -25.91 -10.69
C ASP A 522 17.62 -25.21 -10.02
N ILE A 523 17.61 -25.18 -8.69
CA ILE A 523 18.67 -24.56 -7.88
C ILE A 523 20.03 -25.25 -8.10
N SER A 524 20.05 -26.54 -8.47
CA SER A 524 21.31 -27.25 -8.79
C SER A 524 21.89 -26.87 -10.15
N ALA A 525 21.10 -26.25 -11.03
CA ALA A 525 21.56 -25.63 -12.28
C ALA A 525 21.98 -24.16 -12.10
N VAL A 526 21.81 -23.60 -10.89
CA VAL A 526 22.38 -22.30 -10.51
C VAL A 526 23.81 -22.53 -10.01
N PRO A 527 24.81 -21.74 -10.45
CA PRO A 527 26.14 -21.74 -9.84
C PRO A 527 26.06 -21.54 -8.31
N MET A 528 27.12 -21.86 -7.57
CA MET A 528 27.17 -21.58 -6.11
C MET A 528 27.29 -20.08 -5.82
N VAL A 529 26.19 -19.36 -6.06
CA VAL A 529 25.97 -17.96 -5.69
C VAL A 529 25.80 -17.85 -4.18
N PRO A 530 26.14 -16.69 -3.58
CA PRO A 530 25.83 -16.46 -2.18
C PRO A 530 24.31 -16.35 -2.01
N VAL A 531 23.75 -17.19 -1.15
CA VAL A 531 22.33 -17.14 -0.74
C VAL A 531 22.27 -16.35 0.56
N TYR A 532 21.55 -15.23 0.57
CA TYR A 532 21.30 -14.44 1.79
C TYR A 532 19.92 -14.78 2.36
N ALA A 533 19.86 -15.10 3.64
CA ALA A 533 18.64 -15.47 4.35
C ALA A 533 18.47 -14.58 5.59
N PHE A 534 17.34 -13.88 5.69
CA PHE A 534 17.10 -12.85 6.71
C PHE A 534 15.70 -12.97 7.33
N SER A 535 15.24 -11.92 8.03
CA SER A 535 14.02 -11.93 8.85
C SER A 535 14.04 -13.10 9.84
N PHE A 536 13.04 -13.99 9.86
CA PHE A 536 13.03 -15.11 10.81
C PHE A 536 14.16 -16.13 10.61
N TYR A 537 14.85 -16.18 9.46
CA TYR A 537 16.08 -16.96 9.36
C TYR A 537 17.15 -16.44 10.34
N TYR A 538 17.33 -15.12 10.44
CA TYR A 538 18.25 -14.52 11.40
C TYR A 538 17.74 -14.67 12.83
N ASP A 539 16.49 -14.27 13.11
CA ASP A 539 15.94 -14.26 14.49
C ASP A 539 15.92 -15.65 15.15
N ARG A 540 15.86 -16.73 14.36
CA ARG A 540 15.83 -18.11 14.88
C ARG A 540 17.19 -18.80 14.88
N LEU A 541 18.11 -18.44 13.98
CA LEU A 541 19.43 -19.08 13.90
C LEU A 541 20.52 -18.32 14.65
N LYS A 542 20.46 -16.99 14.76
CA LYS A 542 21.51 -16.18 15.42
C LYS A 542 21.85 -16.59 16.86
N PRO A 543 20.93 -17.08 17.72
CA PRO A 543 21.28 -17.58 19.05
C PRO A 543 22.23 -18.81 19.05
N TYR A 544 22.29 -19.54 17.93
CA TYR A 544 22.97 -20.82 17.79
C TYR A 544 24.27 -20.75 16.96
N ILE A 545 24.51 -19.64 16.25
CA ILE A 545 25.62 -19.47 15.30
C ILE A 545 26.52 -18.30 15.71
N LYS A 546 27.84 -18.47 15.57
CA LYS A 546 28.81 -17.38 15.77
C LYS A 546 29.08 -16.68 14.46
N ASP A 547 29.46 -17.45 13.45
CA ASP A 547 29.67 -17.01 12.08
C ASP A 547 28.34 -16.67 11.39
N GLU A 548 28.36 -15.71 10.49
CA GLU A 548 27.17 -15.30 9.71
C GLU A 548 27.00 -16.11 8.42
N VAL A 549 27.87 -17.10 8.19
CA VAL A 549 27.80 -18.02 7.04
C VAL A 549 27.79 -19.46 7.55
N ILE A 550 26.70 -20.16 7.32
CA ILE A 550 26.49 -21.56 7.70
C ILE A 550 26.05 -22.39 6.50
N ARG A 551 25.96 -23.71 6.64
CA ARG A 551 25.35 -24.61 5.66
C ARG A 551 23.90 -24.95 6.00
N VAL A 552 23.15 -25.45 5.00
CA VAL A 552 21.85 -26.11 5.23
C VAL A 552 22.00 -27.33 6.18
N GLN A 553 23.14 -28.03 6.12
CA GLN A 553 23.52 -29.07 7.09
C GLN A 553 23.59 -28.54 8.54
N ASP A 554 24.12 -27.33 8.73
CA ASP A 554 24.31 -26.79 10.08
C ASP A 554 22.95 -26.41 10.70
N VAL A 555 21.98 -25.97 9.87
CA VAL A 555 20.57 -25.77 10.27
C VAL A 555 19.92 -27.09 10.71
N LEU A 556 20.21 -28.20 10.00
CA LEU A 556 19.77 -29.55 10.36
C LEU A 556 20.35 -29.98 11.72
N ASP A 557 21.64 -29.77 11.93
CA ASP A 557 22.31 -30.16 13.18
C ASP A 557 21.85 -29.32 14.37
N ILE A 558 21.68 -28.00 14.20
CA ILE A 558 21.10 -27.09 15.20
C ILE A 558 19.67 -27.53 15.56
N ALA A 559 18.80 -27.73 14.57
CA ALA A 559 17.41 -28.15 14.81
C ALA A 559 17.34 -29.51 15.53
N SER A 560 18.18 -30.46 15.10
CA SER A 560 18.28 -31.79 15.72
C SER A 560 18.74 -31.72 17.18
N GLN A 561 19.77 -30.93 17.45
CA GLN A 561 20.28 -30.74 18.81
C GLN A 561 19.23 -30.07 19.71
N VAL A 562 18.62 -28.97 19.25
CA VAL A 562 17.60 -28.23 20.03
C VAL A 562 16.40 -29.13 20.36
N CYS A 563 15.86 -29.86 19.39
CA CYS A 563 14.76 -30.80 19.64
C CYS A 563 15.14 -31.87 20.69
N ARG A 564 16.35 -32.45 20.59
CA ARG A 564 16.81 -33.52 21.49
C ARG A 564 17.15 -33.02 22.91
N SER A 565 17.62 -31.78 23.06
CA SER A 565 17.93 -31.16 24.35
C SER A 565 16.82 -30.25 24.90
N MET A 566 15.63 -30.26 24.29
CA MET A 566 14.52 -29.42 24.69
C MET A 566 13.95 -29.84 26.05
N LYS A 567 13.93 -28.89 26.99
CA LYS A 567 13.39 -29.05 28.35
C LYS A 567 11.88 -29.30 28.34
N SER A 568 11.39 -30.04 29.33
CA SER A 568 9.95 -30.15 29.60
C SER A 568 9.35 -28.81 30.02
N VAL A 569 8.04 -28.66 29.88
CA VAL A 569 7.33 -27.44 30.33
C VAL A 569 7.54 -27.17 31.82
N ARG A 570 7.66 -28.22 32.63
CA ARG A 570 7.97 -28.10 34.05
C ARG A 570 9.32 -27.40 34.28
N GLU A 571 10.38 -27.89 33.64
CA GLU A 571 11.72 -27.33 33.76
C GLU A 571 11.84 -25.91 33.17
N LEU A 572 11.00 -25.57 32.17
CA LEU A 572 10.90 -24.21 31.63
C LEU A 572 10.22 -23.25 32.61
N LEU A 573 9.13 -23.69 33.26
CA LEU A 573 8.44 -22.91 34.30
C LEU A 573 9.35 -22.67 35.52
N GLU A 574 10.02 -23.73 36.00
CA GLU A 574 10.97 -23.68 37.13
C GLU A 574 12.20 -22.75 36.87
N GLN A 575 12.42 -22.29 35.63
CA GLN A 575 13.52 -21.37 35.27
C GLN A 575 13.05 -19.94 34.98
N ASN A 576 11.78 -19.74 34.57
CA ASN A 576 11.26 -18.44 34.16
C ASN A 576 11.17 -17.41 35.28
N ASP A 577 11.07 -17.82 36.55
CA ASP A 577 11.12 -16.93 37.72
C ASP A 577 12.40 -16.09 37.81
N THR A 578 13.47 -16.48 37.10
CA THR A 578 14.77 -15.79 37.15
C THR A 578 15.05 -14.85 35.97
N LYS A 579 14.30 -14.91 34.86
CA LYS A 579 14.62 -14.14 33.63
C LYS A 579 13.39 -13.63 32.86
N LYS A 580 13.11 -12.33 32.99
CA LYS A 580 12.20 -11.58 32.11
C LYS A 580 12.83 -11.37 30.71
N ASN A 581 12.89 -12.42 29.90
CA ASN A 581 13.33 -12.33 28.51
C ASN A 581 12.33 -11.52 27.66
N LYS A 582 12.65 -10.25 27.39
CA LYS A 582 11.99 -9.43 26.36
C LYS A 582 12.44 -9.86 24.94
N GLY A 583 12.11 -11.09 24.53
CA GLY A 583 12.49 -11.65 23.23
C GLY A 583 11.33 -12.33 22.51
N SER A 584 11.35 -12.35 21.19
CA SER A 584 10.30 -12.95 20.33
C SER A 584 10.37 -14.48 20.22
N LEU A 585 11.31 -15.11 20.94
CA LEU A 585 11.58 -16.54 20.90
C LEU A 585 10.95 -17.22 22.12
N LYS A 586 9.96 -18.07 21.86
CA LYS A 586 9.30 -18.90 22.86
C LYS A 586 10.07 -20.22 22.99
N PRO A 587 10.66 -20.56 24.16
CA PRO A 587 11.39 -21.82 24.35
C PRO A 587 10.56 -23.05 23.98
N GLU A 588 9.24 -22.99 24.19
CA GLU A 588 8.31 -24.06 23.83
C GLU A 588 8.10 -24.27 22.31
N MET A 589 8.61 -23.36 21.47
CA MET A 589 8.45 -23.38 20.01
C MET A 589 9.74 -23.65 19.24
N GLU A 590 10.93 -23.65 19.86
CA GLU A 590 12.21 -23.62 19.13
C GLU A 590 12.40 -24.84 18.21
N CYS A 591 12.08 -26.04 18.70
CA CYS A 591 12.13 -27.27 17.89
C CYS A 591 11.18 -27.21 16.68
N PHE A 592 9.96 -26.70 16.88
CA PHE A 592 8.95 -26.51 15.84
C PHE A 592 9.45 -25.53 14.75
N GLU A 593 9.94 -24.36 15.16
CA GLU A 593 10.36 -23.29 14.26
C GLU A 593 11.65 -23.66 13.50
N LEU A 594 12.67 -24.20 14.18
CA LEU A 594 13.92 -24.64 13.53
C LEU A 594 13.70 -25.81 12.57
N SER A 595 12.81 -26.76 12.92
CA SER A 595 12.40 -27.83 12.00
C SER A 595 11.68 -27.27 10.77
N TYR A 596 10.94 -26.16 10.89
CA TYR A 596 10.34 -25.49 9.74
C TYR A 596 11.40 -24.87 8.83
N LEU A 597 12.35 -24.11 9.39
CA LEU A 597 13.45 -23.48 8.64
C LEU A 597 14.23 -24.52 7.82
N PHE A 598 14.65 -25.63 8.44
CA PHE A 598 15.30 -26.73 7.71
C PHE A 598 14.40 -27.32 6.61
N THR A 599 13.13 -27.55 6.92
CA THR A 599 12.19 -28.15 5.96
C THR A 599 11.97 -27.27 4.73
N LEU A 600 11.81 -25.96 4.93
CA LEU A 600 11.63 -24.97 3.87
C LEU A 600 12.88 -24.88 2.98
N LEU A 601 14.08 -24.85 3.58
CA LEU A 601 15.36 -24.84 2.84
C LEU A 601 15.56 -26.13 2.03
N ARG A 602 15.52 -27.30 2.70
CA ARG A 602 15.94 -28.58 2.11
C ARG A 602 14.87 -29.26 1.26
N TYR A 603 13.60 -29.14 1.62
CA TYR A 603 12.50 -29.81 0.91
C TYR A 603 11.58 -28.83 0.17
N GLY A 604 11.42 -27.61 0.65
CA GLY A 604 10.73 -26.54 -0.07
C GLY A 604 11.52 -26.08 -1.29
N PHE A 605 12.44 -25.13 -1.09
CA PHE A 605 13.28 -24.59 -2.15
C PHE A 605 14.17 -25.67 -2.79
N GLY A 606 14.70 -26.61 -1.99
CA GLY A 606 15.42 -27.79 -2.49
C GLY A 606 16.94 -27.71 -2.41
N PHE A 607 17.49 -26.77 -1.65
CA PHE A 607 18.95 -26.57 -1.55
C PHE A 607 19.68 -27.86 -1.11
N PRO A 608 20.91 -28.12 -1.63
CA PRO A 608 21.77 -29.18 -1.12
C PRO A 608 22.23 -28.89 0.32
N LEU A 609 22.67 -29.93 1.04
CA LEU A 609 23.09 -29.80 2.45
C LEU A 609 24.34 -28.92 2.59
N GLU A 610 25.15 -28.91 1.55
CA GLU A 610 26.41 -28.19 1.39
C GLU A 610 26.22 -26.70 1.03
N GLN A 611 25.00 -26.28 0.67
CA GLN A 611 24.72 -24.89 0.31
C GLN A 611 25.04 -23.95 1.46
N LYS A 612 25.85 -22.92 1.18
CA LYS A 612 26.13 -21.85 2.13
C LYS A 612 25.00 -20.82 2.15
N LEU A 613 24.61 -20.43 3.36
CA LEU A 613 23.60 -19.43 3.67
C LEU A 613 24.26 -18.31 4.47
N HIS A 614 24.15 -17.07 3.99
CA HIS A 614 24.54 -15.87 4.72
C HIS A 614 23.35 -15.43 5.57
N ILE A 615 23.41 -15.68 6.88
CA ILE A 615 22.35 -15.40 7.84
C ILE A 615 22.49 -13.94 8.32
N ALA A 616 21.78 -13.04 7.65
CA ALA A 616 21.95 -11.59 7.82
C ALA A 616 20.75 -10.93 8.49
N LYS A 617 21.02 -9.88 9.29
CA LYS A 617 20.03 -8.83 9.61
C LYS A 617 20.44 -7.48 9.03
N LYS A 618 21.75 -7.21 8.96
CA LYS A 618 22.30 -6.02 8.32
C LYS A 618 23.42 -6.40 7.36
N ILE A 619 23.56 -5.66 6.27
CA ILE A 619 24.74 -5.69 5.39
C ILE A 619 25.33 -4.28 5.39
N ASN A 620 26.63 -4.17 5.67
CA ASN A 620 27.35 -2.89 5.78
C ASN A 620 26.70 -1.86 6.74
N GLY A 621 25.96 -2.32 7.74
CA GLY A 621 25.27 -1.49 8.73
C GLY A 621 23.79 -1.21 8.44
N PHE A 622 23.27 -1.59 7.27
CA PHE A 622 21.90 -1.30 6.80
C PHE A 622 20.99 -2.52 6.87
N GLU A 623 19.72 -2.35 7.31
CA GLU A 623 18.77 -3.48 7.47
C GLU A 623 18.51 -4.23 6.15
N THR A 624 18.53 -5.56 6.19
CA THR A 624 18.18 -6.43 5.05
C THR A 624 16.67 -6.59 4.96
N ALA A 625 16.00 -5.61 4.34
CA ALA A 625 14.56 -5.58 4.11
C ALA A 625 14.23 -5.00 2.72
N TRP A 626 12.97 -5.11 2.27
CA TRP A 626 12.52 -4.55 0.98
C TRP A 626 12.60 -3.00 0.91
N ALA A 627 12.65 -2.33 2.06
CA ALA A 627 12.54 -0.87 2.18
C ALA A 627 13.63 -0.07 1.43
N LEU A 628 14.90 -0.51 1.43
CA LEU A 628 15.96 0.20 0.70
C LEU A 628 15.78 0.09 -0.82
N GLY A 629 15.34 -1.06 -1.32
CA GLY A 629 14.99 -1.25 -2.73
C GLY A 629 13.83 -0.34 -3.16
N ALA A 630 12.79 -0.22 -2.32
CA ALA A 630 11.67 0.70 -2.58
C ALA A 630 12.14 2.17 -2.59
N SER A 631 12.98 2.55 -1.62
CA SER A 631 13.60 3.86 -1.55
C SER A 631 14.40 4.22 -2.81
N LEU A 632 15.21 3.29 -3.33
CA LEU A 632 15.97 3.46 -4.57
C LEU A 632 15.04 3.63 -5.79
N VAL A 633 13.97 2.84 -5.89
CA VAL A 633 12.97 2.93 -6.98
C VAL A 633 12.16 4.23 -6.90
N SER A 634 11.78 4.67 -5.70
CA SER A 634 11.07 5.94 -5.48
C SER A 634 11.93 7.12 -5.90
N LEU A 635 13.21 7.17 -5.48
CA LEU A 635 14.15 8.22 -5.84
C LEU A 635 14.46 8.27 -7.35
N GLU A 636 14.52 7.12 -8.03
CA GLU A 636 14.62 7.05 -9.49
C GLU A 636 13.37 7.66 -10.16
N GLY A 637 12.18 7.35 -9.64
CA GLY A 637 10.89 7.84 -10.15
C GLY A 637 10.59 9.32 -9.91
N GLN A 638 11.34 10.01 -9.04
CA GLN A 638 11.17 11.45 -8.79
C GLN A 638 11.51 12.33 -10.01
N TYR A 639 12.31 11.82 -10.94
CA TYR A 639 12.87 12.55 -12.07
C TYR A 639 12.45 11.97 -13.42
N ALA A 640 11.21 11.48 -13.54
CA ALA A 640 10.54 11.23 -14.83
C ALA A 640 10.14 12.55 -15.52
#